data_AF-A0A0B6YTA8-F1
#
_entry.id   AF-A0A0B6YTA8-F1
#
_cell.length_a   1.000
_cell.length_b   1.000
_cell.length_c   1.000
_cell.angle_alpha   90.00
_cell.angle_beta   90.00
_cell.angle_gamma   90.00
#
_symmetry.space_group_name_H-M   'P 1'
#
loop_
_entity.id
_entity.type
_entity.pdbx_description
1 polymer ?
#
loop_
_entity_poly.entity_id
_entity_poly.type
_entity_poly.pdbx_seq_one_letter_code
_entity_poly.pdbx_strand_id
1 'polypeptide(L)'
;MSTDKEKAIAQIQYEKKIQCLCQQLQEYSKQIGSLQEEIERLRGRLSLCCREQDDLKRQINQRDDVLACYESKYEEMRFEVKEKEKANQRVVDCLQEKVVTYHDQVQQKESCLIMCRNDVKSQEAALDEAKSDFACELQQRECSIKQMKDDLRRLYEDLKCKSEENCQMERLVTDYRARLNQVCCQLKEAEGRIACLHEKLQQMEFQSNREKCQGLKDVEEFERKLTQSCSDLCSCQNENRKLRRCLQEKEEEIHHIASEVNCLSREIQNEKLECSTHQERALNLENDNKEICRLLQQKIKCIKELEAALCVKEEELEQCRCCVDDLNATIRQLNTSGEKEDTTDIQAQLRHCREKLKKAELELEECRKKLEWAINEMENMAQEIKRLNCELDEARRQICEKNSLIGDLERTIEHAEQDMENRMRRVDEQLQKYEREIKDKTHMIAECEEKCCRYQHSLSDKEAEIEQAEQRLCRVNCEIGSLCSKAKELEELRDALQRKNNEQRAQFAELCQEYKCNREQLQCLSVECADAKRDLTCCQRELEKSRREADDIRMALQEKESTIYRLTEEKNCLSSKVTSLQCRLETETTQLTQQISDVRFRLEKEVEQMRGSQMEAEETNSSLAQKVSAGQRQLTQLEKCYFQKVDALSRENQCLQAKIADKEDQLQATKDCITLRDSEIMRLKLRLCSADRCTRDLGMGPECCLPMLGTNTMSCVPGVTKNRRRSTSCGGPRSCCRDWNLTKQRLMGNKDCTEC
;
A
#
# COMPACT_ATOMS: atom_id res chain seq x y z
N MET A 1 -208.45 126.65 -18.14
CA MET A 1 -208.03 128.06 -17.99
C MET A 1 -207.37 128.23 -16.63
N SER A 2 -206.07 128.51 -16.53
CA SER A 2 -205.05 128.53 -17.60
C SER A 2 -203.68 128.20 -17.02
N THR A 3 -203.11 127.01 -17.15
CA THR A 3 -203.51 125.75 -17.84
C THR A 3 -203.63 125.80 -19.36
N ASP A 4 -203.24 126.90 -20.02
CA ASP A 4 -203.58 127.16 -21.43
C ASP A 4 -202.57 128.07 -22.16
N LYS A 5 -202.12 129.16 -21.53
CA LYS A 5 -201.13 130.10 -22.10
C LYS A 5 -199.78 129.40 -22.35
N GLU A 6 -199.44 128.46 -21.48
CA GLU A 6 -198.20 127.68 -21.48
C GLU A 6 -198.07 126.78 -22.71
N LYS A 7 -199.20 126.38 -23.32
CA LYS A 7 -199.23 125.47 -24.48
C LYS A 7 -198.49 126.04 -25.69
N ALA A 8 -198.52 127.37 -25.86
CA ALA A 8 -197.77 128.07 -26.90
C ALA A 8 -196.25 127.97 -26.73
N ILE A 9 -195.74 127.72 -25.51
CA ILE A 9 -194.31 127.65 -25.21
C ILE A 9 -193.70 126.31 -25.68
N ALA A 10 -194.49 125.24 -25.76
CA ALA A 10 -193.99 123.92 -26.17
C ALA A 10 -193.56 123.87 -27.65
N GLN A 11 -194.28 124.54 -28.54
CA GLN A 11 -194.03 124.49 -29.99
C GLN A 11 -192.78 125.26 -30.42
N ILE A 12 -192.46 126.34 -29.69
CA ILE A 12 -191.36 127.28 -29.97
C ILE A 12 -189.97 126.67 -29.67
N GLN A 13 -189.90 125.44 -29.15
CA GLN A 13 -188.67 124.74 -28.77
C GLN A 13 -188.26 123.61 -29.73
N TYR A 14 -189.20 123.05 -30.50
CA TYR A 14 -188.96 121.81 -31.24
C TYR A 14 -188.15 121.98 -32.53
N GLU A 15 -188.32 123.09 -33.25
CA GLU A 15 -187.81 123.25 -34.62
C GLU A 15 -186.30 123.47 -34.63
N LYS A 16 -185.78 124.27 -33.69
CA LYS A 16 -184.35 124.61 -33.59
C LYS A 16 -183.48 123.36 -33.34
N LYS A 17 -184.03 122.36 -32.64
CA LYS A 17 -183.36 121.08 -32.41
C LYS A 17 -183.12 120.32 -33.71
N ILE A 18 -184.06 120.35 -34.66
CA ILE A 18 -183.92 119.68 -35.97
C ILE A 18 -182.75 120.31 -36.74
N GLN A 19 -182.67 121.64 -36.78
CA GLN A 19 -181.58 122.35 -37.47
C GLN A 19 -180.20 122.05 -36.86
N CYS A 20 -180.12 122.02 -35.53
CA CYS A 20 -178.91 121.65 -34.80
C CYS A 20 -178.48 120.19 -35.09
N LEU A 21 -179.42 119.26 -35.21
CA LEU A 21 -179.17 117.86 -35.58
C LEU A 21 -178.67 117.70 -37.04
N CYS A 22 -179.13 118.54 -37.98
CA CYS A 22 -178.74 118.42 -39.39
C CYS A 22 -177.28 118.81 -39.66
N GLN A 23 -176.76 119.85 -39.01
CA GLN A 23 -175.32 120.18 -39.13
C GLN A 23 -174.45 119.04 -38.61
N GLN A 24 -174.78 118.52 -37.43
CA GLN A 24 -174.06 117.41 -36.79
C GLN A 24 -173.92 116.21 -37.73
N LEU A 25 -174.98 115.84 -38.47
CA LEU A 25 -174.93 114.75 -39.46
C LEU A 25 -173.95 115.00 -40.63
N GLN A 26 -173.78 116.24 -41.10
CA GLN A 26 -172.78 116.56 -42.13
C GLN A 26 -171.36 116.60 -41.57
N GLU A 27 -171.15 117.19 -40.40
CA GLU A 27 -169.88 117.11 -39.67
C GLU A 27 -169.47 115.65 -39.46
N TYR A 28 -170.39 114.79 -38.99
CA TYR A 28 -170.16 113.36 -38.81
C TYR A 28 -169.84 112.64 -40.12
N SER A 29 -170.53 112.94 -41.22
CA SER A 29 -170.24 112.33 -42.53
C SER A 29 -168.82 112.65 -43.04
N LYS A 30 -168.38 113.90 -42.89
CA LYS A 30 -167.04 114.31 -43.30
C LYS A 30 -165.96 113.73 -42.38
N GLN A 31 -166.25 113.62 -41.08
CA GLN A 31 -165.41 112.88 -40.14
C GLN A 31 -165.29 111.40 -40.55
N ILE A 32 -166.40 110.72 -40.88
CA ILE A 32 -166.42 109.33 -41.35
C ILE A 32 -165.53 109.14 -42.60
N GLY A 33 -165.59 110.05 -43.58
CA GLY A 33 -164.71 110.00 -44.76
C GLY A 33 -163.22 110.04 -44.40
N SER A 34 -162.80 111.06 -43.65
CA SER A 34 -161.40 111.19 -43.21
C SER A 34 -160.93 110.03 -42.32
N LEU A 35 -161.84 109.42 -41.56
CA LEU A 35 -161.57 108.21 -40.80
C LEU A 35 -161.41 106.98 -41.71
N GLN A 36 -162.17 106.85 -42.80
CA GLN A 36 -162.00 105.78 -43.79
C GLN A 36 -160.66 105.91 -44.54
N GLU A 37 -160.30 107.13 -44.96
CA GLU A 37 -159.00 107.45 -45.59
C GLU A 37 -157.82 107.00 -44.70
N GLU A 38 -157.86 107.35 -43.41
CA GLU A 38 -156.83 106.93 -42.46
C GLU A 38 -156.89 105.42 -42.15
N ILE A 39 -158.07 104.80 -42.07
CA ILE A 39 -158.22 103.35 -41.86
C ILE A 39 -157.57 102.56 -43.00
N GLU A 40 -157.74 102.93 -44.26
CA GLU A 40 -157.12 102.22 -45.38
C GLU A 40 -155.60 102.41 -45.40
N ARG A 41 -155.12 103.64 -45.15
CA ARG A 41 -153.69 103.92 -45.02
C ARG A 41 -153.05 103.14 -43.86
N LEU A 42 -153.73 103.06 -42.72
CA LEU A 42 -153.30 102.26 -41.56
C LEU A 42 -153.32 100.77 -41.87
N ARG A 43 -154.33 100.24 -42.58
CA ARG A 43 -154.38 98.84 -43.03
C ARG A 43 -153.23 98.50 -43.98
N GLY A 44 -152.93 99.37 -44.94
CA GLY A 44 -151.81 99.19 -45.88
C GLY A 44 -150.47 99.16 -45.16
N ARG A 45 -150.23 100.12 -44.25
CA ARG A 45 -149.05 100.13 -43.38
C ARG A 45 -148.96 98.89 -42.49
N LEU A 46 -150.07 98.49 -41.86
CA LEU A 46 -150.14 97.29 -41.03
C LEU A 46 -149.77 96.04 -41.84
N SER A 47 -150.28 95.90 -43.06
CA SER A 47 -149.96 94.75 -43.93
C SER A 47 -148.47 94.69 -44.32
N LEU A 48 -147.85 95.84 -44.64
CA LEU A 48 -146.41 95.91 -44.88
C LEU A 48 -145.60 95.55 -43.63
N CYS A 49 -145.92 96.16 -42.48
CA CYS A 49 -145.25 95.85 -41.23
C CYS A 49 -145.42 94.37 -40.82
N CYS A 50 -146.57 93.73 -41.09
CA CYS A 50 -146.73 92.29 -40.87
C CYS A 50 -145.82 91.45 -41.77
N ARG A 51 -145.64 91.82 -43.05
CA ARG A 51 -144.73 91.11 -43.96
C ARG A 51 -143.27 91.26 -43.53
N GLU A 52 -142.84 92.48 -43.22
CA GLU A 52 -141.50 92.76 -42.69
C GLU A 52 -141.26 92.01 -41.38
N GLN A 53 -142.26 91.98 -40.49
CA GLN A 53 -142.20 91.21 -39.24
C GLN A 53 -142.05 89.70 -39.52
N ASP A 54 -142.76 89.14 -40.51
CA ASP A 54 -142.69 87.71 -40.84
C ASP A 54 -141.41 87.33 -41.59
N ASP A 55 -140.84 88.23 -42.40
CA ASP A 55 -139.53 88.06 -43.02
C ASP A 55 -138.41 88.12 -41.97
N LEU A 56 -138.49 89.07 -41.02
CA LEU A 56 -137.57 89.15 -39.87
C LEU A 56 -137.69 87.93 -38.96
N LYS A 57 -138.91 87.44 -38.64
CA LYS A 57 -139.10 86.16 -37.93
C LYS A 57 -138.42 85.00 -38.67
N ARG A 58 -138.58 84.90 -39.99
CA ARG A 58 -137.93 83.85 -40.79
C ARG A 58 -136.40 83.96 -40.75
N GLN A 59 -135.83 85.17 -40.80
CA GLN A 59 -134.39 85.37 -40.65
C GLN A 59 -133.88 85.06 -39.24
N ILE A 60 -134.64 85.40 -38.20
CA ILE A 60 -134.33 85.05 -36.80
C ILE A 60 -134.30 83.53 -36.65
N ASN A 61 -135.37 82.83 -37.06
CA ASN A 61 -135.43 81.36 -36.99
C ASN A 61 -134.24 80.71 -37.74
N GLN A 62 -133.89 81.19 -38.95
CA GLN A 62 -132.73 80.68 -39.68
C GLN A 62 -131.38 80.97 -38.98
N ARG A 63 -131.27 82.07 -38.24
CA ARG A 63 -130.09 82.37 -37.42
C ARG A 63 -130.04 81.46 -36.20
N ASP A 64 -131.18 81.19 -35.57
CA ASP A 64 -131.32 80.30 -34.42
C ASP A 64 -131.00 78.84 -34.81
N ASP A 65 -131.48 78.36 -35.96
CA ASP A 65 -131.13 77.03 -36.51
C ASP A 65 -129.61 76.88 -36.75
N VAL A 66 -128.96 77.93 -37.25
CA VAL A 66 -127.51 77.96 -37.48
C VAL A 66 -126.73 78.07 -36.17
N LEU A 67 -127.22 78.83 -35.19
CA LEU A 67 -126.64 78.91 -33.85
C LEU A 67 -126.71 77.55 -33.15
N ALA A 68 -127.87 76.88 -33.15
CA ALA A 68 -128.02 75.53 -32.59
C ALA A 68 -127.06 74.52 -33.24
N CYS A 69 -126.83 74.64 -34.55
CA CYS A 69 -125.84 73.82 -35.28
C CYS A 69 -124.39 74.12 -34.86
N TYR A 70 -124.05 75.35 -34.48
CA TYR A 70 -122.73 75.72 -33.96
C TYR A 70 -122.56 75.37 -32.47
N GLU A 71 -123.62 75.48 -31.66
CA GLU A 71 -123.65 75.05 -30.26
C GLU A 71 -123.41 73.53 -30.18
N SER A 72 -124.16 72.74 -30.95
CA SER A 72 -123.96 71.29 -31.06
C SER A 72 -122.52 70.91 -31.47
N LYS A 73 -121.95 71.56 -32.50
CA LYS A 73 -120.55 71.33 -32.90
C LYS A 73 -119.53 71.77 -31.84
N TYR A 74 -119.80 72.85 -31.11
CA TYR A 74 -118.96 73.30 -30.02
C TYR A 74 -119.00 72.30 -28.85
N GLU A 75 -120.16 71.72 -28.57
CA GLU A 75 -120.34 70.70 -27.55
C GLU A 75 -119.66 69.37 -27.91
N GLU A 76 -119.75 68.96 -29.19
CA GLU A 76 -118.98 67.83 -29.75
C GLU A 76 -117.47 68.06 -29.60
N MET A 77 -116.93 69.20 -30.08
CA MET A 77 -115.51 69.53 -29.93
C MET A 77 -115.08 69.61 -28.46
N ARG A 78 -115.91 70.18 -27.58
CA ARG A 78 -115.65 70.25 -26.14
C ARG A 78 -115.64 68.86 -25.49
N PHE A 79 -116.44 67.93 -25.99
CA PHE A 79 -116.41 66.53 -25.56
C PHE A 79 -115.14 65.83 -26.05
N GLU A 80 -114.78 65.97 -27.33
CA GLU A 80 -113.55 65.40 -27.90
C GLU A 80 -112.29 65.89 -27.18
N VAL A 81 -112.20 67.19 -26.90
CA VAL A 81 -111.06 67.77 -26.16
C VAL A 81 -110.96 67.16 -24.77
N LYS A 82 -112.07 67.04 -24.03
CA LYS A 82 -112.09 66.39 -22.71
C LYS A 82 -111.69 64.92 -22.76
N GLU A 83 -112.13 64.16 -23.76
CA GLU A 83 -111.70 62.76 -23.91
C GLU A 83 -110.22 62.65 -24.29
N LYS A 84 -109.69 63.56 -25.12
CA LYS A 84 -108.25 63.65 -25.41
C LYS A 84 -107.43 64.07 -24.20
N GLU A 85 -107.91 65.01 -23.38
CA GLU A 85 -107.28 65.39 -22.11
C GLU A 85 -107.20 64.19 -21.15
N LYS A 86 -108.31 63.45 -20.97
CA LYS A 86 -108.32 62.21 -20.18
C LYS A 86 -107.36 61.15 -20.75
N ALA A 87 -107.32 60.97 -22.07
CA ALA A 87 -106.42 60.01 -22.72
C ALA A 87 -104.94 60.40 -22.49
N ASN A 88 -104.60 61.68 -22.68
CA ASN A 88 -103.27 62.20 -22.42
C ASN A 88 -102.88 62.08 -20.94
N GLN A 89 -103.80 62.35 -20.01
CA GLN A 89 -103.55 62.19 -18.59
C GLN A 89 -103.20 60.74 -18.25
N ARG A 90 -103.97 59.76 -18.74
CA ARG A 90 -103.65 58.32 -18.57
C ARG A 90 -102.27 57.95 -19.11
N VAL A 91 -101.83 58.56 -20.21
CA VAL A 91 -100.48 58.35 -20.76
C VAL A 91 -99.42 58.97 -19.85
N VAL A 92 -99.64 60.18 -19.33
CA VAL A 92 -98.75 60.82 -18.35
C VAL A 92 -98.64 59.99 -17.07
N ASP A 93 -99.77 59.55 -16.50
CA ASP A 93 -99.81 58.72 -15.29
C ASP A 93 -99.03 57.41 -15.51
N CYS A 94 -99.25 56.72 -16.64
CA CYS A 94 -98.53 55.49 -17.00
C CYS A 94 -97.02 55.72 -17.23
N LEU A 95 -96.63 56.88 -17.75
CA LEU A 95 -95.21 57.24 -17.88
C LEU A 95 -94.57 57.58 -16.53
N GLN A 96 -95.29 58.26 -15.64
CA GLN A 96 -94.84 58.54 -14.28
C GLN A 96 -94.64 57.25 -13.47
N GLU A 97 -95.60 56.33 -13.52
CA GLU A 97 -95.49 55.00 -12.89
C GLU A 97 -94.26 54.24 -13.40
N LYS A 98 -94.01 54.23 -14.72
CA LYS A 98 -92.81 53.62 -15.31
C LYS A 98 -91.52 54.30 -14.85
N VAL A 99 -91.49 55.63 -14.76
CA VAL A 99 -90.31 56.38 -14.28
C VAL A 99 -89.99 56.03 -12.83
N VAL A 100 -90.99 55.98 -11.95
CA VAL A 100 -90.83 55.53 -10.55
C VAL A 100 -90.31 54.09 -10.52
N THR A 101 -90.95 53.18 -11.25
CA THR A 101 -90.56 51.76 -11.29
C THR A 101 -89.11 51.56 -11.75
N TYR A 102 -88.66 52.31 -12.77
CA TYR A 102 -87.27 52.26 -13.22
C TYR A 102 -86.30 52.93 -12.23
N HIS A 103 -86.72 53.99 -11.54
CA HIS A 103 -85.90 54.63 -10.52
C HIS A 103 -85.62 53.67 -9.35
N ASP A 104 -86.65 52.98 -8.86
CA ASP A 104 -86.53 51.98 -7.80
C ASP A 104 -85.63 50.81 -8.22
N GLN A 105 -85.77 50.33 -9.47
CA GLN A 105 -84.88 49.32 -10.04
C GLN A 105 -83.42 49.79 -10.11
N VAL A 106 -83.15 51.04 -10.52
CA VAL A 106 -81.80 51.60 -10.55
C VAL A 106 -81.22 51.69 -9.14
N GLN A 107 -81.94 52.25 -8.17
CA GLN A 107 -81.49 52.32 -6.77
C GLN A 107 -81.19 50.93 -6.18
N GLN A 108 -82.03 49.93 -6.49
CA GLN A 108 -81.80 48.55 -6.07
C GLN A 108 -80.50 47.98 -6.68
N LYS A 109 -80.25 48.21 -7.97
CA LYS A 109 -79.02 47.76 -8.64
C LYS A 109 -77.78 48.49 -8.12
N GLU A 110 -77.86 49.80 -7.87
CA GLU A 110 -76.79 50.58 -7.25
C GLU A 110 -76.45 50.05 -5.85
N SER A 111 -77.47 49.73 -5.04
CA SER A 111 -77.29 49.13 -3.71
C SER A 111 -76.58 47.77 -3.80
N CYS A 112 -77.00 46.88 -4.71
CA CYS A 112 -76.32 45.61 -4.95
C CYS A 112 -74.86 45.81 -5.42
N LEU A 113 -74.59 46.77 -6.32
CA LEU A 113 -73.25 47.07 -6.80
C LEU A 113 -72.33 47.58 -5.68
N ILE A 114 -72.86 48.38 -4.74
CA ILE A 114 -72.11 48.84 -3.56
C ILE A 114 -71.76 47.66 -2.66
N MET A 115 -72.68 46.71 -2.43
CA MET A 115 -72.40 45.49 -1.68
C MET A 115 -71.29 44.67 -2.36
N CYS A 116 -71.45 44.32 -3.63
CA CYS A 116 -70.43 43.56 -4.37
C CYS A 116 -69.05 44.27 -4.40
N ARG A 117 -69.03 45.61 -4.48
CA ARG A 117 -67.78 46.39 -4.41
C ARG A 117 -67.10 46.28 -3.04
N ASN A 118 -67.88 46.23 -1.96
CA ASN A 118 -67.34 46.07 -0.61
C ASN A 118 -66.87 44.61 -0.37
N ASP A 119 -67.61 43.62 -0.87
CA ASP A 119 -67.23 42.21 -0.81
C ASP A 119 -65.90 41.96 -1.53
N VAL A 120 -65.75 42.51 -2.75
CA VAL A 120 -64.49 42.42 -3.53
C VAL A 120 -63.32 43.07 -2.79
N LYS A 121 -63.50 44.25 -2.18
CA LYS A 121 -62.47 44.88 -1.34
C LYS A 121 -62.10 44.05 -0.12
N SER A 122 -63.09 43.40 0.52
CA SER A 122 -62.83 42.52 1.66
C SER A 122 -62.06 41.26 1.25
N GLN A 123 -62.35 40.71 0.07
CA GLN A 123 -61.61 39.58 -0.50
C GLN A 123 -60.19 39.99 -0.92
N GLU A 124 -60.01 41.18 -1.51
CA GLU A 124 -58.71 41.75 -1.85
C GLU A 124 -57.82 41.89 -0.60
N ALA A 125 -58.35 42.47 0.48
CA ALA A 125 -57.64 42.59 1.75
C ALA A 125 -57.28 41.22 2.36
N ALA A 126 -58.21 40.26 2.37
CA ALA A 126 -57.95 38.91 2.87
C ALA A 126 -56.91 38.14 2.03
N LEU A 127 -56.87 38.37 0.71
CA LEU A 127 -55.85 37.80 -0.17
C LEU A 127 -54.47 38.44 0.06
N ASP A 128 -54.40 39.73 0.37
CA ASP A 128 -53.13 40.40 0.70
C ASP A 128 -52.60 40.01 2.09
N GLU A 129 -53.48 39.81 3.07
CA GLU A 129 -53.14 39.22 4.38
C GLU A 129 -52.59 37.79 4.20
N ALA A 130 -53.29 36.93 3.47
CA ALA A 130 -52.82 35.57 3.18
C ALA A 130 -51.47 35.54 2.41
N LYS A 131 -51.23 36.48 1.47
CA LYS A 131 -49.91 36.61 0.82
C LYS A 131 -48.82 36.99 1.81
N SER A 132 -49.11 37.88 2.77
CA SER A 132 -48.18 38.28 3.83
C SER A 132 -47.83 37.10 4.74
N ASP A 133 -48.84 36.32 5.14
CA ASP A 133 -48.65 35.12 5.96
C ASP A 133 -47.80 34.07 5.23
N PHE A 134 -48.11 33.76 3.96
CA PHE A 134 -47.29 32.85 3.17
C PHE A 134 -45.85 33.34 2.98
N ALA A 135 -45.63 34.65 2.83
CA ALA A 135 -44.28 35.21 2.75
C ALA A 135 -43.51 35.04 4.08
N CYS A 136 -44.19 35.23 5.22
CA CYS A 136 -43.64 35.03 6.56
C CYS A 136 -43.29 33.55 6.80
N GLU A 137 -44.20 32.63 6.49
CA GLU A 137 -43.96 31.18 6.57
C GLU A 137 -42.77 30.77 5.69
N LEU A 138 -42.70 31.26 4.45
CA LEU A 138 -41.64 30.90 3.51
C LEU A 138 -40.28 31.41 4.00
N GLN A 139 -40.21 32.62 4.55
CA GLN A 139 -39.02 33.14 5.23
C GLN A 139 -38.63 32.29 6.46
N GLN A 140 -39.60 31.86 7.27
CA GLN A 140 -39.34 30.98 8.42
C GLN A 140 -38.77 29.63 7.97
N ARG A 141 -39.35 29.02 6.92
CA ARG A 141 -38.88 27.77 6.33
C ARG A 141 -37.47 27.90 5.76
N GLU A 142 -37.15 29.01 5.09
CA GLU A 142 -35.78 29.31 4.63
C GLU A 142 -34.79 29.39 5.79
N CYS A 143 -35.16 30.03 6.91
CA CYS A 143 -34.32 30.10 8.10
C CYS A 143 -34.08 28.71 8.71
N SER A 144 -35.12 27.87 8.81
CA SER A 144 -34.97 26.47 9.25
C SER A 144 -34.08 25.65 8.30
N ILE A 145 -34.19 25.85 6.98
CA ILE A 145 -33.34 25.17 5.99
C ILE A 145 -31.88 25.63 6.11
N LYS A 146 -31.62 26.92 6.37
CA LYS A 146 -30.27 27.43 6.65
C LYS A 146 -29.70 26.78 7.91
N GLN A 147 -30.47 26.74 9.00
CA GLN A 147 -30.05 26.10 10.25
C GLN A 147 -29.72 24.61 10.06
N MET A 148 -30.58 23.85 9.38
CA MET A 148 -30.33 22.43 9.09
C MET A 148 -29.08 22.20 8.22
N LYS A 149 -28.76 23.12 7.28
CA LYS A 149 -27.52 23.07 6.48
C LYS A 149 -26.28 23.34 7.34
N ASP A 150 -26.39 24.20 8.34
CA ASP A 150 -25.29 24.51 9.26
C ASP A 150 -25.03 23.35 10.22
N ASP A 151 -26.09 22.73 10.75
CA ASP A 151 -25.99 21.55 11.61
C ASP A 151 -25.49 20.32 10.84
N LEU A 152 -25.91 20.11 9.59
CA LEU A 152 -25.32 19.09 8.72
C LEU A 152 -23.81 19.29 8.51
N ARG A 153 -23.35 20.53 8.30
CA ARG A 153 -21.91 20.83 8.15
C ARG A 153 -21.13 20.46 9.41
N ARG A 154 -21.62 20.85 10.59
CA ARG A 154 -21.03 20.48 11.89
C ARG A 154 -20.94 18.96 12.04
N LEU A 155 -22.03 18.23 11.75
CA LEU A 155 -22.04 16.77 11.83
C LEU A 155 -21.06 16.09 10.84
N TYR A 156 -20.87 16.65 9.65
CA TYR A 156 -19.85 16.17 8.71
C TYR A 156 -18.42 16.41 9.23
N GLU A 157 -18.18 17.56 9.85
CA GLU A 157 -16.89 17.92 10.45
C GLU A 157 -16.57 17.03 11.67
N ASP A 158 -17.55 16.81 12.55
CA ASP A 158 -17.45 15.88 13.69
C ASP A 158 -17.21 14.43 13.24
N LEU A 159 -17.96 13.95 12.24
CA LEU A 159 -17.79 12.61 11.67
C LEU A 159 -16.40 12.42 11.07
N LYS A 160 -15.87 13.46 10.40
CA LYS A 160 -14.50 13.45 9.86
C LYS A 160 -13.46 13.34 10.99
N CYS A 161 -13.58 14.16 12.04
CA CYS A 161 -12.71 14.08 13.22
C CYS A 161 -12.76 12.68 13.86
N LYS A 162 -13.95 12.09 14.01
CA LYS A 162 -14.11 10.72 14.54
C LYS A 162 -13.55 9.64 13.62
N SER A 163 -13.60 9.82 12.31
CA SER A 163 -12.93 8.93 11.35
C SER A 163 -11.40 9.02 11.47
N GLU A 164 -10.85 10.21 11.72
CA GLU A 164 -9.41 10.42 11.93
C GLU A 164 -8.95 9.83 13.27
N GLU A 165 -9.74 9.97 14.35
CA GLU A 165 -9.53 9.29 15.64
C GLU A 165 -9.54 7.75 15.49
N ASN A 166 -10.54 7.19 14.79
CA ASN A 166 -10.62 5.75 14.55
C ASN A 166 -9.39 5.23 13.78
N CYS A 167 -8.95 5.93 12.75
CA CYS A 167 -7.74 5.56 12.00
C CYS A 167 -6.48 5.58 12.88
N GLN A 168 -6.39 6.50 13.85
CA GLN A 168 -5.29 6.50 14.83
C GLN A 168 -5.38 5.29 15.78
N MET A 169 -6.57 4.95 16.26
CA MET A 169 -6.80 3.78 17.12
C MET A 169 -6.52 2.46 16.40
N GLU A 170 -6.88 2.33 15.11
CA GLU A 170 -6.55 1.17 14.28
C GLU A 170 -5.03 0.98 14.10
N ARG A 171 -4.29 2.07 13.91
CA ARG A 171 -2.81 2.03 13.87
C ARG A 171 -2.24 1.55 15.21
N LEU A 172 -2.70 2.11 16.32
CA LEU A 172 -2.27 1.69 17.66
C LEU A 172 -2.57 0.20 17.92
N VAL A 173 -3.76 -0.29 17.56
CA VAL A 173 -4.12 -1.71 17.66
C VAL A 173 -3.19 -2.58 16.78
N THR A 174 -2.84 -2.11 15.59
CA THR A 174 -1.91 -2.80 14.69
C THR A 174 -0.49 -2.87 15.28
N ASP A 175 0.00 -1.77 15.85
CA ASP A 175 1.29 -1.71 16.56
C ASP A 175 1.32 -2.65 17.78
N TYR A 176 0.25 -2.68 18.58
CA TYR A 176 0.13 -3.61 19.72
C TYR A 176 0.07 -5.08 19.27
N ARG A 177 -0.61 -5.39 18.16
CA ARG A 177 -0.60 -6.75 17.57
C ARG A 177 0.79 -7.14 17.07
N ALA A 178 1.52 -6.23 16.44
CA ALA A 178 2.89 -6.46 15.99
C ALA A 178 3.84 -6.73 17.17
N ARG A 179 3.75 -5.93 18.24
CA ARG A 179 4.50 -6.14 19.49
C ARG A 179 4.15 -7.47 20.17
N LEU A 180 2.86 -7.82 20.24
CA LEU A 180 2.42 -9.09 20.81
C LEU A 180 2.99 -10.28 20.02
N ASN A 181 2.91 -10.23 18.68
CA ASN A 181 3.50 -11.26 17.81
C ASN A 181 5.01 -11.39 18.03
N GLN A 182 5.74 -10.28 18.17
CA GLN A 182 7.17 -10.27 18.48
C GLN A 182 7.46 -10.98 19.82
N VAL A 183 6.70 -10.67 20.87
CA VAL A 183 6.83 -11.33 22.19
C VAL A 183 6.47 -12.82 22.11
N CYS A 184 5.45 -13.20 21.35
CA CYS A 184 5.10 -14.61 21.13
C CYS A 184 6.21 -15.38 20.38
N CYS A 185 6.91 -14.76 19.43
CA CYS A 185 8.09 -15.36 18.79
C CYS A 185 9.24 -15.53 19.79
N GLN A 186 9.54 -14.51 20.60
CA GLN A 186 10.56 -14.58 21.64
C GLN A 186 10.24 -15.65 22.70
N LEU A 187 8.97 -15.85 23.03
CA LEU A 187 8.50 -16.91 23.93
C LEU A 187 8.79 -18.29 23.32
N LYS A 188 8.41 -18.52 22.06
CA LYS A 188 8.69 -19.79 21.35
C LYS A 188 10.17 -20.11 21.25
N GLU A 189 11.01 -19.10 21.02
CA GLU A 189 12.46 -19.27 21.08
C GLU A 189 12.95 -19.64 22.50
N ALA A 190 12.36 -19.05 23.54
CA ALA A 190 12.70 -19.38 24.93
C ALA A 190 12.25 -20.81 25.29
N GLU A 191 11.06 -21.23 24.86
CA GLU A 191 10.57 -22.61 24.97
C GLU A 191 11.50 -23.59 24.26
N GLY A 192 11.94 -23.28 23.03
CA GLY A 192 12.92 -24.08 22.30
C GLY A 192 14.29 -24.16 23.00
N ARG A 193 14.76 -23.06 23.60
CA ARG A 193 15.97 -23.06 24.44
C ARG A 193 15.80 -23.92 25.70
N ILE A 194 14.64 -23.88 26.36
CA ILE A 194 14.32 -24.69 27.53
C ILE A 194 14.27 -26.18 27.15
N ALA A 195 13.64 -26.55 26.04
CA ALA A 195 13.59 -27.93 25.56
C ALA A 195 15.00 -28.50 25.31
N CYS A 196 15.87 -27.76 24.60
CA CYS A 196 17.26 -28.16 24.36
C CYS A 196 18.09 -28.28 25.66
N LEU A 197 17.85 -27.42 26.65
CA LEU A 197 18.46 -27.53 27.97
C LEU A 197 17.95 -28.76 28.75
N HIS A 198 16.66 -29.09 28.63
CA HIS A 198 16.07 -30.26 29.25
C HIS A 198 16.61 -31.57 28.67
N GLU A 199 16.73 -31.66 27.33
CA GLU A 199 17.39 -32.80 26.67
C GLU A 199 18.86 -32.96 27.13
N LYS A 200 19.60 -31.86 27.26
CA LYS A 200 20.98 -31.90 27.79
C LYS A 200 21.04 -32.34 29.24
N LEU A 201 20.12 -31.87 30.10
CA LEU A 201 20.03 -32.35 31.48
C LEU A 201 19.75 -33.85 31.53
N GLN A 202 18.78 -34.34 30.75
CA GLN A 202 18.45 -35.76 30.66
C GLN A 202 19.63 -36.61 30.16
N GLN A 203 20.41 -36.11 29.18
CA GLN A 203 21.65 -36.76 28.72
C GLN A 203 22.71 -36.83 29.83
N MET A 204 22.92 -35.73 30.57
CA MET A 204 23.85 -35.68 31.70
C MET A 204 23.41 -36.58 32.87
N GLU A 205 22.11 -36.67 33.16
CA GLU A 205 21.55 -37.58 34.16
C GLU A 205 21.74 -39.04 33.74
N PHE A 206 21.47 -39.38 32.47
CA PHE A 206 21.72 -40.72 31.92
C PHE A 206 23.20 -41.09 32.00
N GLN A 207 24.10 -40.16 31.63
CA GLN A 207 25.55 -40.36 31.74
C GLN A 207 25.97 -40.55 33.20
N SER A 208 25.53 -39.69 34.12
CA SER A 208 25.83 -39.82 35.56
C SER A 208 25.32 -41.14 36.14
N ASN A 209 24.12 -41.59 35.74
CA ASN A 209 23.59 -42.89 36.16
C ASN A 209 24.39 -44.06 35.57
N ARG A 210 24.86 -43.97 34.32
CA ARG A 210 25.76 -44.95 33.71
C ARG A 210 27.11 -45.01 34.45
N GLU A 211 27.68 -43.86 34.82
CA GLU A 211 28.92 -43.76 35.59
C GLU A 211 28.74 -44.32 37.01
N LYS A 212 27.63 -44.04 37.70
CA LYS A 212 27.28 -44.67 38.98
C LYS A 212 27.13 -46.20 38.86
N CYS A 213 26.46 -46.69 37.83
CA CYS A 213 26.33 -48.13 37.58
C CYS A 213 27.67 -48.80 37.28
N GLN A 214 28.60 -48.09 36.62
CA GLN A 214 29.96 -48.60 36.40
C GLN A 214 30.74 -48.62 37.72
N GLY A 215 30.74 -47.51 38.47
CA GLY A 215 31.39 -47.44 39.78
C GLY A 215 30.87 -48.48 40.77
N LEU A 216 29.57 -48.80 40.75
CA LEU A 216 29.00 -49.90 41.54
C LEU A 216 29.56 -51.26 41.11
N LYS A 217 29.65 -51.56 39.81
CA LYS A 217 30.27 -52.82 39.32
C LYS A 217 31.74 -52.92 39.69
N ASP A 218 32.47 -51.80 39.62
CA ASP A 218 33.87 -51.73 40.00
C ASP A 218 34.02 -51.98 41.52
N VAL A 219 33.16 -51.37 42.35
CA VAL A 219 33.08 -51.65 43.80
C VAL A 219 32.74 -53.12 44.07
N GLU A 220 31.72 -53.70 43.44
CA GLU A 220 31.41 -55.13 43.58
C GLU A 220 32.59 -56.03 43.16
N GLU A 221 33.39 -55.62 42.17
CA GLU A 221 34.59 -56.36 41.76
C GLU A 221 35.73 -56.21 42.78
N PHE A 222 35.91 -55.02 43.37
CA PHE A 222 36.83 -54.83 44.48
C PHE A 222 36.38 -55.59 45.73
N GLU A 223 35.09 -55.63 46.03
CA GLU A 223 34.52 -56.46 47.10
C GLU A 223 34.76 -57.95 46.82
N ARG A 224 34.50 -58.45 45.61
CA ARG A 224 34.83 -59.83 45.21
C ARG A 224 36.32 -60.14 45.37
N LYS A 225 37.22 -59.24 44.96
CA LYS A 225 38.68 -59.38 45.14
C LYS A 225 39.09 -59.33 46.61
N LEU A 226 38.46 -58.48 47.42
CA LEU A 226 38.70 -58.38 48.86
C LEU A 226 38.19 -59.63 49.58
N THR A 227 37.00 -60.13 49.26
CA THR A 227 36.45 -61.39 49.77
C THR A 227 37.34 -62.57 49.39
N GLN A 228 37.83 -62.63 48.15
CA GLN A 228 38.83 -63.63 47.74
C GLN A 228 40.11 -63.50 48.59
N SER A 229 40.65 -62.29 48.74
CA SER A 229 41.86 -62.04 49.55
C SER A 229 41.65 -62.41 51.03
N CYS A 230 40.46 -62.18 51.57
CA CYS A 230 40.07 -62.61 52.92
C CYS A 230 39.91 -64.13 53.02
N SER A 231 39.38 -64.79 51.99
CA SER A 231 39.30 -66.26 51.90
C SER A 231 40.70 -66.88 51.83
N ASP A 232 41.59 -66.30 51.02
CA ASP A 232 42.99 -66.71 50.90
C ASP A 232 43.73 -66.49 52.22
N LEU A 233 43.51 -65.35 52.89
CA LEU A 233 44.02 -65.08 54.24
C LEU A 233 43.47 -66.07 55.28
N CYS A 234 42.19 -66.46 55.20
CA CYS A 234 41.60 -67.51 56.04
C CYS A 234 42.20 -68.89 55.73
N SER A 235 42.52 -69.19 54.47
CA SER A 235 43.23 -70.40 54.07
C SER A 235 44.64 -70.41 54.66
N CYS A 236 45.41 -69.33 54.48
CA CYS A 236 46.72 -69.14 55.08
C CYS A 236 46.66 -69.16 56.62
N GLN A 237 45.63 -68.61 57.26
CA GLN A 237 45.40 -68.76 58.70
C GLN A 237 45.12 -70.22 59.09
N ASN A 238 44.37 -70.96 58.29
CA ASN A 238 44.09 -72.36 58.53
C ASN A 238 45.34 -73.23 58.32
N GLU A 239 46.21 -72.89 57.37
CA GLU A 239 47.55 -73.46 57.25
C GLU A 239 48.44 -73.06 58.42
N ASN A 240 48.41 -71.80 58.88
CA ASN A 240 49.12 -71.37 60.09
C ASN A 240 48.59 -72.11 61.33
N ARG A 241 47.29 -72.41 61.41
CA ARG A 241 46.66 -73.28 62.44
C ARG A 241 47.01 -74.75 62.27
N LYS A 242 47.28 -75.24 61.05
CA LYS A 242 47.80 -76.60 60.81
C LYS A 242 49.26 -76.70 61.20
N LEU A 243 50.09 -75.70 60.86
CA LEU A 243 51.48 -75.60 61.26
C LEU A 243 51.63 -75.39 62.77
N ARG A 244 50.78 -74.56 63.39
CA ARG A 244 50.68 -74.46 64.86
C ARG A 244 50.19 -75.74 65.49
N ARG A 245 49.26 -76.48 64.88
CA ARG A 245 48.87 -77.81 65.38
C ARG A 245 49.97 -78.84 65.20
N CYS A 246 50.71 -78.85 64.10
CA CYS A 246 51.86 -79.73 63.93
C CYS A 246 53.01 -79.37 64.89
N LEU A 247 53.22 -78.06 65.14
CA LEU A 247 54.18 -77.59 66.13
C LEU A 247 53.71 -77.91 67.55
N GLN A 248 52.41 -77.79 67.84
CA GLN A 248 51.78 -78.25 69.07
C GLN A 248 51.82 -79.78 69.19
N GLU A 249 51.68 -80.55 68.12
CA GLU A 249 51.84 -82.02 68.07
C GLU A 249 53.31 -82.40 68.30
N LYS A 250 54.27 -81.54 67.94
CA LYS A 250 55.70 -81.71 68.30
C LYS A 250 56.03 -81.24 69.71
N GLU A 251 55.38 -80.19 70.21
CA GLU A 251 55.42 -79.80 71.63
C GLU A 251 54.72 -80.85 72.50
N GLU A 252 53.66 -81.47 72.01
CA GLU A 252 52.92 -82.58 72.63
C GLU A 252 53.67 -83.90 72.45
N GLU A 253 54.45 -84.15 71.39
CA GLU A 253 55.41 -85.27 71.37
C GLU A 253 56.50 -85.04 72.42
N ILE A 254 57.06 -83.84 72.54
CA ILE A 254 58.04 -83.50 73.59
C ILE A 254 57.41 -83.58 74.99
N HIS A 255 56.16 -83.13 75.15
CA HIS A 255 55.41 -83.22 76.41
C HIS A 255 54.90 -84.63 76.67
N HIS A 256 54.69 -85.46 75.64
CA HIS A 256 54.31 -86.86 75.77
C HIS A 256 55.52 -87.69 76.16
N ILE A 257 56.68 -87.46 75.55
CA ILE A 257 58.00 -87.95 76.00
C ILE A 257 58.25 -87.51 77.46
N ALA A 258 57.94 -86.25 77.82
CA ALA A 258 58.03 -85.78 79.20
C ALA A 258 56.98 -86.44 80.12
N SER A 259 55.78 -86.75 79.62
CA SER A 259 54.71 -87.39 80.36
C SER A 259 54.96 -88.89 80.56
N GLU A 260 55.58 -89.58 79.60
CA GLU A 260 55.92 -91.01 79.66
C GLU A 260 56.93 -91.28 80.78
N VAL A 261 57.93 -90.41 80.95
CA VAL A 261 58.84 -90.40 82.11
C VAL A 261 58.08 -90.26 83.45
N ASN A 262 56.83 -89.78 83.41
CA ASN A 262 55.95 -89.55 84.56
C ASN A 262 54.62 -90.36 84.48
N CYS A 263 54.54 -91.45 83.68
CA CYS A 263 53.33 -92.28 83.55
C CYS A 263 53.23 -93.37 84.63
N LEU A 264 54.35 -93.97 85.03
CA LEU A 264 54.41 -95.29 85.68
C LEU A 264 53.89 -95.37 87.14
N SER A 265 53.11 -94.38 87.59
CA SER A 265 52.36 -94.40 88.86
C SER A 265 51.13 -93.46 88.85
N ARG A 266 50.64 -93.02 87.67
CA ARG A 266 49.68 -91.90 87.56
C ARG A 266 48.22 -92.30 87.32
N GLU A 267 47.99 -93.24 86.40
CA GLU A 267 46.64 -93.64 85.96
C GLU A 267 46.00 -94.64 86.93
N ILE A 268 45.05 -94.16 87.74
CA ILE A 268 44.33 -94.89 88.79
C ILE A 268 42.86 -94.41 88.88
N GLN A 269 42.25 -93.99 87.76
CA GLN A 269 40.94 -93.32 87.70
C GLN A 269 40.07 -93.92 86.59
N ASN A 270 38.76 -94.11 86.81
CA ASN A 270 37.86 -94.77 85.84
C ASN A 270 36.36 -94.43 86.07
N GLU A 271 35.53 -94.82 85.08
CA GLU A 271 34.06 -94.96 85.06
C GLU A 271 33.17 -93.77 85.46
N LYS A 272 31.87 -93.87 85.14
CA LYS A 272 30.72 -93.21 85.80
C LYS A 272 29.40 -93.87 85.32
N LEU A 273 28.24 -93.38 85.76
CA LEU A 273 26.92 -94.01 85.56
C LEU A 273 25.86 -93.03 85.01
N GLU A 274 24.85 -93.58 84.32
CA GLU A 274 23.65 -92.94 83.76
C GLU A 274 22.45 -93.88 84.04
N CYS A 275 21.19 -93.39 84.11
CA CYS A 275 20.00 -94.25 84.17
C CYS A 275 18.70 -93.62 83.62
N SER A 276 18.58 -93.55 82.28
CA SER A 276 17.33 -93.58 81.48
C SER A 276 16.46 -92.32 81.37
N THR A 277 15.59 -92.29 80.34
CA THR A 277 15.00 -91.08 79.75
C THR A 277 13.62 -91.28 79.09
N HIS A 278 12.95 -90.16 78.78
CA HIS A 278 11.78 -89.96 77.90
C HIS A 278 10.36 -90.32 78.43
N GLN A 279 9.43 -89.41 78.16
CA GLN A 279 7.96 -89.54 78.21
C GLN A 279 7.36 -88.52 77.23
N GLU A 280 6.15 -88.75 76.67
CA GLU A 280 5.57 -87.80 75.69
C GLU A 280 4.03 -87.72 75.66
N ARG A 281 3.34 -88.76 75.14
CA ARG A 281 2.13 -88.53 74.34
C ARG A 281 0.81 -88.31 75.11
N ALA A 282 0.04 -87.33 74.64
CA ALA A 282 -1.33 -87.05 75.06
C ALA A 282 -2.40 -87.75 74.18
N LEU A 283 -3.69 -87.57 74.50
CA LEU A 283 -4.81 -88.34 73.94
C LEU A 283 -6.04 -87.44 73.72
N ASN A 284 -6.14 -86.80 72.56
CA ASN A 284 -7.06 -85.68 72.33
C ASN A 284 -7.81 -85.78 70.97
N LEU A 285 -8.94 -86.48 70.94
CA LEU A 285 -9.89 -86.55 69.81
C LEU A 285 -11.32 -86.72 70.36
N GLU A 286 -12.32 -85.99 69.84
CA GLU A 286 -13.73 -86.16 70.27
C GLU A 286 -14.80 -85.65 69.27
N ASN A 287 -14.76 -84.37 68.85
CA ASN A 287 -16.00 -83.59 68.89
C ASN A 287 -16.89 -83.57 67.62
N ASP A 288 -16.46 -82.91 66.55
CA ASP A 288 -17.17 -81.72 66.05
C ASP A 288 -18.54 -81.94 65.36
N ASN A 289 -18.91 -83.18 65.02
CA ASN A 289 -20.13 -83.47 64.25
C ASN A 289 -21.42 -83.49 65.11
N LYS A 290 -21.94 -82.29 65.45
CA LYS A 290 -23.23 -82.13 66.17
C LYS A 290 -24.32 -81.34 65.41
N GLU A 291 -23.96 -80.40 64.54
CA GLU A 291 -24.87 -79.34 64.08
C GLU A 291 -25.87 -79.73 62.97
N ILE A 292 -25.48 -80.62 62.06
CA ILE A 292 -25.95 -80.63 60.66
C ILE A 292 -27.48 -80.62 60.49
N CYS A 293 -28.21 -81.38 61.32
CA CYS A 293 -29.66 -81.57 61.16
C CYS A 293 -30.53 -80.40 61.68
N ARG A 294 -29.96 -79.43 62.41
CA ARG A 294 -30.74 -78.53 63.31
C ARG A 294 -31.64 -77.50 62.62
N LEU A 295 -31.39 -77.17 61.35
CA LEU A 295 -31.84 -75.89 60.76
C LEU A 295 -33.06 -75.97 59.81
N LEU A 296 -33.54 -77.16 59.47
CA LEU A 296 -34.37 -77.37 58.27
C LEU A 296 -35.81 -76.80 58.33
N GLN A 297 -36.42 -76.69 59.51
CA GLN A 297 -37.89 -76.64 59.66
C GLN A 297 -38.59 -75.36 59.16
N GLN A 298 -37.85 -74.26 58.91
CA GLN A 298 -38.40 -72.91 58.68
C GLN A 298 -39.57 -72.83 57.68
N LYS A 299 -39.50 -73.53 56.55
CA LYS A 299 -40.29 -73.20 55.34
C LYS A 299 -41.72 -73.74 55.32
N ILE A 300 -42.14 -74.52 56.33
CA ILE A 300 -43.37 -75.34 56.26
C ILE A 300 -44.68 -74.52 56.29
N LYS A 301 -44.74 -73.37 56.99
CA LYS A 301 -46.01 -72.61 57.17
C LYS A 301 -46.43 -71.75 55.98
N CYS A 302 -45.62 -71.65 54.92
CA CYS A 302 -45.55 -70.50 54.00
C CYS A 302 -46.66 -70.44 52.91
N ILE A 303 -47.90 -70.87 53.20
CA ILE A 303 -49.03 -70.92 52.24
C ILE A 303 -50.38 -70.52 52.88
N LYS A 304 -50.77 -71.21 53.97
CA LYS A 304 -52.18 -71.46 54.36
C LYS A 304 -53.06 -70.28 54.81
N GLU A 305 -52.63 -69.03 54.67
CA GLU A 305 -53.36 -67.85 55.19
C GLU A 305 -53.71 -66.80 54.12
N LEU A 306 -53.40 -67.06 52.84
CA LEU A 306 -53.82 -66.21 51.72
C LEU A 306 -55.32 -66.31 51.35
N GLU A 307 -56.08 -67.20 52.01
CA GLU A 307 -57.51 -67.43 51.73
C GLU A 307 -58.46 -66.65 52.67
N ALA A 308 -57.93 -65.90 53.64
CA ALA A 308 -58.70 -65.37 54.77
C ALA A 308 -58.81 -63.82 54.83
N ALA A 309 -58.31 -63.09 53.83
CA ALA A 309 -57.89 -61.69 54.03
C ALA A 309 -58.65 -60.60 53.22
N LEU A 310 -59.41 -60.94 52.18
CA LEU A 310 -59.63 -60.01 51.05
C LEU A 310 -61.02 -60.09 50.37
N CYS A 311 -62.08 -60.48 51.09
CA CYS A 311 -63.34 -60.93 50.48
C CYS A 311 -64.65 -60.26 50.96
N VAL A 312 -64.63 -59.23 51.83
CA VAL A 312 -65.86 -58.67 52.45
C VAL A 312 -65.78 -57.18 52.87
N LYS A 313 -65.17 -56.26 52.11
CA LYS A 313 -65.25 -54.80 52.43
C LYS A 313 -65.23 -53.79 51.26
N GLU A 314 -65.35 -54.21 50.02
CA GLU A 314 -65.44 -53.29 48.85
C GLU A 314 -66.86 -53.21 48.24
N GLU A 315 -67.89 -53.72 48.95
CA GLU A 315 -69.22 -54.01 48.38
C GLU A 315 -70.35 -53.10 48.93
N GLU A 316 -70.30 -52.75 50.22
CA GLU A 316 -71.41 -52.08 50.94
C GLU A 316 -71.43 -50.56 50.71
N LEU A 317 -71.66 -50.13 49.46
CA LEU A 317 -71.47 -48.74 49.01
C LEU A 317 -72.76 -47.94 48.75
N GLU A 318 -73.68 -48.43 47.91
CA GLU A 318 -75.03 -47.85 47.70
C GLU A 318 -76.00 -48.97 47.30
N GLN A 319 -76.61 -49.57 48.33
CA GLN A 319 -78.00 -50.01 48.27
C GLN A 319 -78.68 -49.60 49.60
N CYS A 320 -79.17 -48.36 49.65
CA CYS A 320 -80.58 -48.04 49.91
C CYS A 320 -80.78 -46.59 50.36
N ARG A 321 -80.75 -45.67 49.40
CA ARG A 321 -81.67 -44.53 49.40
C ARG A 321 -83.15 -45.01 49.42
N CYS A 322 -84.05 -44.24 50.07
CA CYS A 322 -85.51 -44.44 50.24
C CYS A 322 -85.93 -45.42 51.37
N CYS A 323 -86.88 -45.11 52.28
CA CYS A 323 -87.61 -43.89 52.67
C CYS A 323 -87.79 -43.93 54.21
N VAL A 324 -87.67 -42.89 55.03
CA VAL A 324 -87.56 -41.41 54.87
C VAL A 324 -88.91 -40.67 54.84
N ASP A 325 -89.64 -40.79 55.95
CA ASP A 325 -90.66 -39.88 56.50
C ASP A 325 -89.96 -38.68 57.22
N ASP A 326 -90.50 -37.78 58.06
CA ASP A 326 -91.80 -37.48 58.73
C ASP A 326 -92.51 -38.54 59.61
N LEU A 327 -91.81 -39.09 60.61
CA LEU A 327 -92.45 -39.88 61.68
C LEU A 327 -92.04 -39.44 63.09
N ASN A 328 -92.80 -38.60 63.82
CA ASN A 328 -93.76 -37.55 63.44
C ASN A 328 -93.91 -36.58 64.65
N ALA A 329 -94.79 -35.58 64.54
CA ALA A 329 -95.62 -34.99 65.60
C ALA A 329 -94.98 -34.22 66.78
N THR A 330 -95.34 -32.95 67.01
CA THR A 330 -95.91 -31.91 66.11
C THR A 330 -95.71 -30.54 66.75
N ILE A 331 -95.39 -29.51 65.97
CA ILE A 331 -95.23 -28.13 66.49
C ILE A 331 -96.59 -27.56 66.92
N ARG A 332 -96.72 -27.24 68.22
CA ARG A 332 -97.81 -26.42 68.80
C ARG A 332 -97.25 -25.64 69.99
N GLN A 333 -97.33 -24.31 69.97
CA GLN A 333 -96.78 -23.45 71.04
C GLN A 333 -97.36 -22.03 70.97
N LEU A 334 -97.02 -21.22 71.97
CA LEU A 334 -97.25 -19.76 72.04
C LEU A 334 -96.02 -19.00 71.49
N ASN A 335 -96.07 -17.71 71.13
CA ASN A 335 -97.11 -16.68 71.31
C ASN A 335 -97.18 -15.81 70.01
N THR A 336 -98.15 -14.96 69.63
CA THR A 336 -99.30 -14.30 70.31
C THR A 336 -98.88 -13.39 71.49
N SER A 337 -99.68 -12.76 72.35
CA SER A 337 -101.12 -12.81 72.71
C SER A 337 -101.53 -11.53 73.47
N GLY A 338 -102.80 -11.20 73.81
CA GLY A 338 -104.15 -11.84 73.63
C GLY A 338 -105.28 -11.05 74.39
N GLU A 339 -106.57 -11.40 74.28
CA GLU A 339 -107.74 -10.66 74.89
C GLU A 339 -109.00 -11.53 75.23
N LYS A 340 -110.08 -10.94 75.82
CA LYS A 340 -111.28 -11.58 76.49
C LYS A 340 -112.68 -10.90 76.22
N GLU A 341 -113.59 -10.79 77.24
CA GLU A 341 -115.03 -10.33 77.24
C GLU A 341 -116.08 -11.29 76.59
N ASP A 342 -117.42 -11.31 76.82
CA ASP A 342 -118.47 -10.69 77.70
C ASP A 342 -119.68 -11.73 77.87
N THR A 343 -120.82 -11.67 78.59
CA THR A 343 -122.03 -10.79 78.75
C THR A 343 -122.80 -11.22 80.06
N THR A 344 -124.13 -11.18 80.39
CA THR A 344 -125.53 -10.98 79.84
C THR A 344 -126.51 -10.76 81.06
N ASP A 345 -127.87 -10.72 81.16
CA ASP A 345 -129.18 -10.71 80.40
C ASP A 345 -130.35 -10.30 81.40
N ILE A 346 -131.66 -10.48 81.07
CA ILE A 346 -132.86 -10.73 81.98
C ILE A 346 -133.57 -9.49 82.61
N GLN A 347 -134.92 -9.38 82.88
CA GLN A 347 -136.20 -10.02 82.45
C GLN A 347 -137.43 -9.19 83.01
N ALA A 348 -138.71 -9.40 82.58
CA ALA A 348 -139.92 -8.68 83.09
C ALA A 348 -141.28 -9.46 83.02
N GLN A 349 -142.35 -9.00 83.74
CA GLN A 349 -143.65 -9.73 83.93
C GLN A 349 -144.90 -8.81 84.16
N LEU A 350 -146.14 -9.36 84.19
CA LEU A 350 -147.45 -8.66 84.02
C LEU A 350 -148.53 -9.04 85.09
N ARG A 351 -149.65 -8.28 85.21
CA ARG A 351 -150.74 -8.42 86.22
C ARG A 351 -152.18 -8.18 85.69
N HIS A 352 -153.14 -9.07 86.02
CA HIS A 352 -154.60 -9.10 85.70
C HIS A 352 -155.59 -8.10 86.37
N CYS A 353 -156.92 -8.35 86.27
CA CYS A 353 -158.04 -7.53 86.81
C CYS A 353 -159.32 -8.36 87.13
N ARG A 354 -160.38 -7.76 87.73
CA ARG A 354 -161.69 -8.37 88.07
C ARG A 354 -162.78 -7.31 88.44
N GLU A 355 -164.07 -7.64 88.57
CA GLU A 355 -165.12 -7.44 87.55
C GLU A 355 -166.58 -7.63 88.11
N LYS A 356 -167.57 -7.20 87.33
CA LYS A 356 -168.93 -7.75 87.07
C LYS A 356 -170.15 -7.33 87.90
N LEU A 357 -170.09 -7.19 89.23
CA LEU A 357 -171.30 -7.25 90.08
C LEU A 357 -172.22 -6.00 90.02
N LYS A 358 -171.96 -4.93 90.79
CA LYS A 358 -172.74 -3.68 90.65
C LYS A 358 -172.26 -2.98 89.38
N LYS A 359 -172.89 -3.33 88.26
CA LYS A 359 -172.43 -2.91 86.93
C LYS A 359 -173.55 -2.55 85.95
N ALA A 360 -174.82 -2.65 86.36
CA ALA A 360 -175.96 -2.38 85.48
C ALA A 360 -175.97 -0.95 84.93
N GLU A 361 -175.65 0.07 85.74
CA GLU A 361 -175.49 1.44 85.24
C GLU A 361 -174.13 1.64 84.53
N LEU A 362 -173.12 0.89 84.95
CA LEU A 362 -171.79 0.95 84.36
C LEU A 362 -171.77 0.36 82.95
N GLU A 363 -172.57 -0.63 82.58
CA GLU A 363 -172.52 -1.18 81.21
C GLU A 363 -173.15 -0.25 80.12
N LEU A 364 -173.40 1.03 80.49
CA LEU A 364 -173.49 2.18 79.56
C LEU A 364 -172.44 3.28 79.88
N GLU A 365 -172.17 3.63 81.15
CA GLU A 365 -171.17 4.65 81.53
C GLU A 365 -169.71 4.18 81.34
N GLU A 366 -169.44 2.88 81.45
CA GLU A 366 -168.22 2.17 81.06
C GLU A 366 -168.15 1.98 79.55
N CYS A 367 -169.27 1.85 78.84
CA CYS A 367 -169.29 1.95 77.38
C CYS A 367 -168.97 3.38 76.94
N ARG A 368 -169.43 4.39 77.69
CA ARG A 368 -169.12 5.80 77.47
C ARG A 368 -167.65 6.12 77.79
N LYS A 369 -167.12 5.62 78.90
CA LYS A 369 -165.69 5.70 79.24
C LYS A 369 -164.81 4.84 78.35
N LYS A 370 -165.30 3.73 77.78
CA LYS A 370 -164.60 2.98 76.72
C LYS A 370 -164.65 3.70 75.39
N LEU A 371 -165.73 4.43 75.09
CA LEU A 371 -165.83 5.29 73.91
C LEU A 371 -164.92 6.52 74.06
N GLU A 372 -164.89 7.13 75.24
CA GLU A 372 -164.05 8.28 75.59
C GLU A 372 -162.56 7.87 75.72
N TRP A 373 -162.28 6.68 76.26
CA TRP A 373 -160.96 6.07 76.20
C TRP A 373 -160.58 5.69 74.77
N ALA A 374 -161.47 5.12 73.96
CA ALA A 374 -161.18 4.82 72.56
C ALA A 374 -161.05 6.09 71.72
N ILE A 375 -161.74 7.19 72.05
CA ILE A 375 -161.54 8.51 71.46
C ILE A 375 -160.17 9.04 71.86
N ASN A 376 -159.83 9.07 73.16
CA ASN A 376 -158.49 9.47 73.61
C ASN A 376 -157.38 8.58 73.04
N GLU A 377 -157.61 7.28 72.87
CA GLU A 377 -156.65 6.34 72.32
C GLU A 377 -156.54 6.47 70.80
N MET A 378 -157.64 6.76 70.09
CA MET A 378 -157.59 7.18 68.68
C MET A 378 -156.94 8.56 68.51
N GLU A 379 -157.10 9.48 69.45
CA GLU A 379 -156.44 10.79 69.46
C GLU A 379 -154.95 10.65 69.76
N ASN A 380 -154.56 9.79 70.71
CA ASN A 380 -153.17 9.42 70.99
C ASN A 380 -152.55 8.71 69.78
N MET A 381 -153.22 7.73 69.18
CA MET A 381 -152.77 7.09 67.94
C MET A 381 -152.72 8.09 66.77
N ALA A 382 -153.63 9.05 66.68
CA ALA A 382 -153.57 10.10 65.66
C ALA A 382 -152.44 11.12 65.90
N GLN A 383 -152.10 11.41 67.16
CA GLN A 383 -150.92 12.20 67.53
C GLN A 383 -149.62 11.44 67.24
N GLU A 384 -149.59 10.13 67.52
CA GLU A 384 -148.45 9.25 67.23
C GLU A 384 -148.26 9.05 65.72
N ILE A 385 -149.34 8.88 64.95
CA ILE A 385 -149.31 8.88 63.48
C ILE A 385 -148.79 10.23 62.96
N LYS A 386 -149.18 11.36 63.57
CA LYS A 386 -148.61 12.68 63.22
C LYS A 386 -147.11 12.75 63.53
N ARG A 387 -146.66 12.26 64.71
CA ARG A 387 -145.24 12.22 65.09
C ARG A 387 -144.43 11.37 64.11
N LEU A 388 -144.90 10.14 63.83
CA LEU A 388 -144.26 9.22 62.88
C LEU A 388 -144.27 9.76 61.45
N ASN A 389 -145.30 10.49 61.03
CA ASN A 389 -145.30 11.18 59.73
C ASN A 389 -144.26 12.31 59.69
N CYS A 390 -144.13 13.13 60.75
CA CYS A 390 -143.08 14.14 60.83
C CYS A 390 -141.67 13.51 60.81
N GLU A 391 -141.47 12.37 61.48
CA GLU A 391 -140.19 11.63 61.47
C GLU A 391 -139.92 10.98 60.11
N LEU A 392 -140.96 10.51 59.41
CA LEU A 392 -140.86 10.00 58.05
C LEU A 392 -140.52 11.11 57.04
N ASP A 393 -141.11 12.30 57.17
CA ASP A 393 -140.81 13.45 56.33
C ASP A 393 -139.41 14.01 56.59
N GLU A 394 -138.96 14.01 57.85
CA GLU A 394 -137.58 14.34 58.22
C GLU A 394 -136.57 13.30 57.66
N ALA A 395 -136.88 12.01 57.75
CA ALA A 395 -136.06 10.97 57.13
C ALA A 395 -136.02 11.08 55.59
N ARG A 396 -137.16 11.41 54.95
CA ARG A 396 -137.22 11.71 53.51
C ARG A 396 -136.35 12.91 53.14
N ARG A 397 -136.36 13.98 53.95
CA ARG A 397 -135.52 15.17 53.76
C ARG A 397 -134.04 14.82 53.84
N GLN A 398 -133.63 14.05 54.85
CA GLN A 398 -132.24 13.59 55.00
C GLN A 398 -131.79 12.66 53.86
N ILE A 399 -132.70 11.84 53.30
CA ILE A 399 -132.43 11.03 52.10
C ILE A 399 -132.21 11.94 50.88
N CYS A 400 -133.05 12.96 50.67
CA CYS A 400 -132.85 13.93 49.59
C CYS A 400 -131.51 14.68 49.70
N GLU A 401 -131.13 15.10 50.91
CA GLU A 401 -129.84 15.76 51.18
C GLU A 401 -128.65 14.83 50.90
N LYS A 402 -128.71 13.56 51.34
CA LYS A 402 -127.68 12.56 51.02
C LYS A 402 -127.60 12.24 49.54
N ASN A 403 -128.74 12.17 48.83
CA ASN A 403 -128.76 11.95 47.38
C ASN A 403 -128.15 13.14 46.62
N SER A 404 -128.39 14.39 47.09
CA SER A 404 -127.71 15.57 46.52
C SER A 404 -126.19 15.47 46.70
N LEU A 405 -125.74 15.12 47.90
CA LEU A 405 -124.32 14.95 48.21
C LEU A 405 -123.67 13.82 47.39
N ILE A 406 -124.38 12.70 47.17
CA ILE A 406 -123.93 11.63 46.26
C ILE A 406 -123.75 12.19 44.85
N GLY A 407 -124.73 12.94 44.32
CA GLY A 407 -124.61 13.56 43.00
C GLY A 407 -123.51 14.64 42.88
N ASP A 408 -123.14 15.30 43.97
CA ASP A 408 -121.96 16.19 44.03
C ASP A 408 -120.64 15.39 44.03
N LEU A 409 -120.59 14.26 44.74
CA LEU A 409 -119.44 13.35 44.75
C LEU A 409 -119.25 12.63 43.40
N GLU A 410 -120.32 12.16 42.76
CA GLU A 410 -120.31 11.57 41.42
C GLU A 410 -119.68 12.55 40.40
N ARG A 411 -120.16 13.80 40.35
CA ARG A 411 -119.57 14.85 39.50
C ARG A 411 -118.10 15.15 39.83
N THR A 412 -117.69 15.01 41.10
CA THR A 412 -116.30 15.19 41.52
C THR A 412 -115.42 14.04 41.04
N ILE A 413 -115.94 12.80 41.05
CA ILE A 413 -115.28 11.61 40.51
C ILE A 413 -115.15 11.74 38.99
N GLU A 414 -116.23 12.04 38.26
CA GLU A 414 -116.20 12.26 36.80
C GLU A 414 -115.14 13.31 36.40
N HIS A 415 -115.06 14.42 37.15
CA HIS A 415 -114.06 15.44 36.90
C HIS A 415 -112.63 14.93 37.15
N ALA A 416 -112.40 14.18 38.24
CA ALA A 416 -111.10 13.59 38.53
C ALA A 416 -110.67 12.53 37.52
N GLU A 417 -111.60 11.69 37.04
CA GLU A 417 -111.37 10.70 35.98
C GLU A 417 -111.00 11.40 34.66
N GLN A 418 -111.76 12.44 34.27
CA GLN A 418 -111.46 13.22 33.08
C GLN A 418 -110.09 13.92 33.17
N ASP A 419 -109.70 14.38 34.36
CA ASP A 419 -108.40 15.01 34.61
C ASP A 419 -107.25 13.99 34.58
N MET A 420 -107.48 12.76 35.05
CA MET A 420 -106.55 11.63 34.89
C MET A 420 -106.39 11.22 33.44
N GLU A 421 -107.48 11.09 32.68
CA GLU A 421 -107.44 10.77 31.25
C GLU A 421 -106.66 11.84 30.46
N ASN A 422 -106.90 13.12 30.76
CA ASN A 422 -106.16 14.24 30.18
C ASN A 422 -104.69 14.29 30.60
N ARG A 423 -104.29 13.64 31.71
CA ARG A 423 -102.88 13.45 32.09
C ARG A 423 -102.26 12.26 31.38
N MET A 424 -102.97 11.14 31.27
CA MET A 424 -102.54 9.96 30.49
C MET A 424 -102.25 10.33 29.04
N ARG A 425 -103.20 11.02 28.37
CA ARG A 425 -103.03 11.47 26.98
C ARG A 425 -101.78 12.33 26.77
N ARG A 426 -101.47 13.22 27.72
CA ARG A 426 -100.23 14.04 27.71
C ARG A 426 -98.96 13.20 27.91
N VAL A 427 -99.01 12.14 28.72
CA VAL A 427 -97.90 11.20 28.89
C VAL A 427 -97.70 10.37 27.61
N ASP A 428 -98.77 9.88 26.99
CA ASP A 428 -98.71 9.15 25.72
C ASP A 428 -98.13 10.00 24.58
N GLU A 429 -98.54 11.27 24.48
CA GLU A 429 -97.98 12.24 23.52
C GLU A 429 -96.47 12.47 23.75
N GLN A 430 -96.02 12.52 25.01
CA GLN A 430 -94.60 12.63 25.35
C GLN A 430 -93.83 11.34 25.03
N LEU A 431 -94.40 10.16 25.33
CA LEU A 431 -93.80 8.87 24.98
C LEU A 431 -93.64 8.75 23.46
N GLN A 432 -94.67 9.06 22.67
CA GLN A 432 -94.59 9.07 21.20
C GLN A 432 -93.58 10.09 20.65
N LYS A 433 -93.29 11.18 21.38
CA LYS A 433 -92.24 12.13 21.02
C LYS A 433 -90.85 11.53 21.29
N TYR A 434 -90.64 10.94 22.46
CA TYR A 434 -89.38 10.27 22.79
C TYR A 434 -89.11 9.03 21.92
N GLU A 435 -90.14 8.25 21.55
CA GLU A 435 -89.99 7.13 20.61
C GLU A 435 -89.51 7.58 19.22
N ARG A 436 -89.98 8.73 18.73
CA ARG A 436 -89.52 9.31 17.47
C ARG A 436 -88.08 9.80 17.59
N GLU A 437 -87.76 10.54 18.65
CA GLU A 437 -86.40 11.00 18.92
C GLU A 437 -85.41 9.82 19.05
N ILE A 438 -85.81 8.72 19.71
CA ILE A 438 -85.01 7.50 19.78
C ILE A 438 -84.80 6.89 18.38
N LYS A 439 -85.86 6.74 17.57
CA LYS A 439 -85.75 6.22 16.19
C LYS A 439 -84.81 7.07 15.33
N ASP A 440 -84.92 8.39 15.40
CA ASP A 440 -84.05 9.32 14.68
C ASP A 440 -82.60 9.18 15.14
N LYS A 441 -82.35 9.06 16.46
CA LYS A 441 -80.99 8.84 17.00
C LYS A 441 -80.42 7.48 16.63
N THR A 442 -81.23 6.41 16.63
CA THR A 442 -80.81 5.09 16.14
C THR A 442 -80.43 5.14 14.66
N HIS A 443 -81.17 5.87 13.84
CA HIS A 443 -80.83 6.05 12.43
C HIS A 443 -79.52 6.83 12.24
N MET A 444 -79.32 7.93 12.99
CA MET A 444 -78.05 8.67 13.01
C MET A 444 -76.86 7.80 13.45
N ILE A 445 -77.05 6.91 14.41
CA ILE A 445 -76.01 5.96 14.86
C ILE A 445 -75.66 5.00 13.71
N ALA A 446 -76.65 4.39 13.06
CA ALA A 446 -76.43 3.49 11.93
C ALA A 446 -75.69 4.17 10.75
N GLU A 447 -76.02 5.43 10.43
CA GLU A 447 -75.25 6.20 9.43
C GLU A 447 -73.78 6.42 9.85
N CYS A 448 -73.53 6.67 11.14
CA CYS A 448 -72.18 6.87 11.66
C CYS A 448 -71.39 5.55 11.66
N GLU A 449 -72.02 4.44 12.03
CA GLU A 449 -71.43 3.09 11.92
C GLU A 449 -71.07 2.78 10.47
N GLU A 450 -71.95 3.05 9.51
CA GLU A 450 -71.67 2.84 8.09
C GLU A 450 -70.49 3.71 7.60
N LYS A 451 -70.43 4.99 8.00
CA LYS A 451 -69.30 5.89 7.70
C LYS A 451 -68.00 5.36 8.31
N CYS A 452 -68.02 4.87 9.56
CA CYS A 452 -66.88 4.22 10.20
C CYS A 452 -66.42 2.99 9.43
N CYS A 453 -67.33 2.10 9.01
CA CYS A 453 -66.99 0.95 8.17
C CYS A 453 -66.35 1.36 6.84
N ARG A 454 -66.86 2.40 6.16
CA ARG A 454 -66.25 2.92 4.92
C ARG A 454 -64.83 3.47 5.16
N TYR A 455 -64.62 4.22 6.24
CA TYR A 455 -63.28 4.71 6.59
C TYR A 455 -62.33 3.57 6.95
N GLN A 456 -62.80 2.53 7.64
CA GLN A 456 -62.00 1.37 8.00
C GLN A 456 -61.55 0.57 6.78
N HIS A 457 -62.43 0.37 5.78
CA HIS A 457 -62.06 -0.24 4.50
C HIS A 457 -61.07 0.65 3.74
N SER A 458 -61.35 1.95 3.61
CA SER A 458 -60.45 2.90 2.95
C SER A 458 -59.06 2.97 3.61
N LEU A 459 -58.98 2.78 4.93
CA LEU A 459 -57.71 2.76 5.66
C LEU A 459 -56.95 1.45 5.39
N SER A 460 -57.64 0.31 5.36
CA SER A 460 -57.05 -0.98 4.99
C SER A 460 -56.55 -1.02 3.54
N ASP A 461 -57.28 -0.43 2.59
CA ASP A 461 -56.82 -0.26 1.21
C ASP A 461 -55.53 0.58 1.15
N LYS A 462 -55.41 1.62 2.00
CA LYS A 462 -54.22 2.46 2.07
C LYS A 462 -53.04 1.78 2.75
N GLU A 463 -53.27 0.94 3.75
CA GLU A 463 -52.25 0.06 4.34
C GLU A 463 -51.69 -0.91 3.28
N ALA A 464 -52.56 -1.55 2.48
CA ALA A 464 -52.14 -2.42 1.39
C ALA A 464 -51.36 -1.69 0.27
N GLU A 465 -51.74 -0.45 -0.08
CA GLU A 465 -50.97 0.40 -0.99
C GLU A 465 -49.57 0.73 -0.44
N ILE A 466 -49.46 0.99 0.87
CA ILE A 466 -48.18 1.25 1.54
C ILE A 466 -47.30 0.00 1.54
N GLU A 467 -47.81 -1.17 1.94
CA GLU A 467 -47.05 -2.43 1.88
C GLU A 467 -46.53 -2.72 0.46
N GLN A 468 -47.35 -2.46 -0.57
CA GLN A 468 -46.92 -2.62 -1.96
C GLN A 468 -45.85 -1.59 -2.38
N ALA A 469 -45.87 -0.37 -1.82
CA ALA A 469 -44.82 0.63 -2.03
C ALA A 469 -43.51 0.24 -1.33
N GLU A 470 -43.57 -0.25 -0.09
CA GLU A 470 -42.41 -0.75 0.67
C GLU A 470 -41.75 -1.95 -0.02
N GLN A 471 -42.54 -2.92 -0.49
CA GLN A 471 -42.02 -4.05 -1.27
C GLN A 471 -41.31 -3.60 -2.56
N ARG A 472 -41.79 -2.54 -3.22
CA ARG A 472 -41.12 -1.94 -4.40
C ARG A 472 -39.82 -1.26 -4.00
N LEU A 473 -39.80 -0.49 -2.92
CA LEU A 473 -38.58 0.13 -2.37
C LEU A 473 -37.52 -0.91 -2.00
N CYS A 474 -37.91 -2.02 -1.36
CA CYS A 474 -37.00 -3.13 -1.05
C CYS A 474 -36.34 -3.72 -2.32
N ARG A 475 -37.11 -3.95 -3.39
CA ARG A 475 -36.56 -4.45 -4.67
C ARG A 475 -35.56 -3.47 -5.29
N VAL A 476 -35.91 -2.18 -5.34
CA VAL A 476 -35.02 -1.13 -5.87
C VAL A 476 -33.75 -1.00 -5.02
N ASN A 477 -33.84 -1.12 -3.69
CA ASN A 477 -32.67 -1.13 -2.81
C ASN A 477 -31.76 -2.35 -3.04
N CYS A 478 -32.33 -3.54 -3.30
CA CYS A 478 -31.54 -4.72 -3.70
C CYS A 478 -30.85 -4.51 -5.06
N GLU A 479 -31.54 -3.93 -6.05
CA GLU A 479 -30.97 -3.60 -7.36
C GLU A 479 -29.80 -2.59 -7.22
N ILE A 480 -30.01 -1.49 -6.47
CA ILE A 480 -28.95 -0.50 -6.16
C ILE A 480 -27.76 -1.19 -5.48
N GLY A 481 -28.00 -2.06 -4.49
CA GLY A 481 -26.95 -2.84 -3.83
C GLY A 481 -26.13 -3.68 -4.82
N SER A 482 -26.80 -4.37 -5.75
CA SER A 482 -26.12 -5.17 -6.79
C SER A 482 -25.30 -4.31 -7.76
N LEU A 483 -25.81 -3.13 -8.15
CA LEU A 483 -25.11 -2.19 -9.03
C LEU A 483 -23.90 -1.56 -8.33
N CYS A 484 -24.00 -1.25 -7.03
CA CYS A 484 -22.88 -0.76 -6.23
C CYS A 484 -21.76 -1.81 -6.10
N SER A 485 -22.09 -3.09 -5.90
CA SER A 485 -21.08 -4.16 -5.90
C SER A 485 -20.40 -4.29 -7.27
N LYS A 486 -21.19 -4.29 -8.36
CA LYS A 486 -20.66 -4.36 -9.73
C LYS A 486 -19.80 -3.15 -10.10
N ALA A 487 -20.11 -1.96 -9.57
CA ALA A 487 -19.29 -0.77 -9.74
C ALA A 487 -17.91 -0.98 -9.10
N LYS A 488 -17.85 -1.47 -7.85
CA LYS A 488 -16.59 -1.77 -7.16
C LYS A 488 -15.73 -2.80 -7.91
N GLU A 489 -16.34 -3.88 -8.40
CA GLU A 489 -15.64 -4.88 -9.23
C GLU A 489 -14.99 -4.26 -10.47
N LEU A 490 -15.67 -3.31 -11.13
CA LEU A 490 -15.13 -2.58 -12.29
C LEU A 490 -14.03 -1.58 -11.91
N GLU A 491 -14.10 -0.96 -10.73
CA GLU A 491 -13.04 -0.10 -10.20
C GLU A 491 -11.77 -0.90 -9.84
N GLU A 492 -11.93 -2.04 -9.17
CA GLU A 492 -10.81 -2.95 -8.88
C GLU A 492 -10.15 -3.48 -10.16
N LEU A 493 -10.95 -3.82 -11.18
CA LEU A 493 -10.46 -4.24 -12.50
C LEU A 493 -9.72 -3.10 -13.22
N ARG A 494 -10.25 -1.86 -13.18
CA ARG A 494 -9.58 -0.66 -13.70
C ARG A 494 -8.21 -0.48 -13.05
N ASP A 495 -8.14 -0.58 -11.72
CA ASP A 495 -6.91 -0.34 -10.96
C ASP A 495 -5.88 -1.47 -11.15
N ALA A 496 -6.34 -2.71 -11.38
CA ALA A 496 -5.48 -3.82 -11.81
C ALA A 496 -4.91 -3.61 -13.22
N LEU A 497 -5.73 -3.16 -14.18
CA LEU A 497 -5.28 -2.84 -15.53
C LEU A 497 -4.31 -1.64 -15.55
N GLN A 498 -4.54 -0.63 -14.71
CA GLN A 498 -3.67 0.53 -14.59
C GLN A 498 -2.31 0.17 -13.99
N ARG A 499 -2.26 -0.68 -12.96
CA ARG A 499 -1.00 -1.24 -12.43
C ARG A 499 -0.22 -1.99 -13.52
N LYS A 500 -0.88 -2.89 -14.25
CA LYS A 500 -0.27 -3.64 -15.36
C LYS A 500 0.25 -2.72 -16.48
N ASN A 501 -0.45 -1.63 -16.80
CA ASN A 501 0.02 -0.63 -17.78
C ASN A 501 1.29 0.08 -17.29
N ASN A 502 1.36 0.44 -16.01
CA ASN A 502 2.53 1.07 -15.41
C ASN A 502 3.74 0.12 -15.36
N GLU A 503 3.53 -1.16 -15.00
CA GLU A 503 4.55 -2.21 -15.06
C GLU A 503 5.12 -2.38 -16.48
N GLN A 504 4.24 -2.43 -17.50
CA GLN A 504 4.68 -2.49 -18.90
C GLN A 504 5.47 -1.24 -19.32
N ARG A 505 5.07 -0.04 -18.90
CA ARG A 505 5.83 1.19 -19.16
C ARG A 505 7.22 1.17 -18.52
N ALA A 506 7.35 0.64 -17.30
CA ALA A 506 8.63 0.48 -16.63
C ALA A 506 9.54 -0.49 -17.40
N GLN A 507 9.03 -1.67 -17.77
CA GLN A 507 9.74 -2.66 -18.59
C GLN A 507 10.20 -2.09 -19.93
N PHE A 508 9.36 -1.29 -20.60
CA PHE A 508 9.76 -0.61 -21.84
C PHE A 508 10.87 0.44 -21.62
N ALA A 509 10.84 1.16 -20.49
CA ALA A 509 11.88 2.13 -20.15
C ALA A 509 13.23 1.44 -19.86
N GLU A 510 13.20 0.33 -19.13
CA GLU A 510 14.37 -0.52 -18.85
C GLU A 510 14.98 -1.06 -20.16
N LEU A 511 14.18 -1.66 -21.03
CA LEU A 511 14.63 -2.14 -22.35
C LEU A 511 15.21 -1.02 -23.24
N CYS A 512 14.65 0.19 -23.18
CA CYS A 512 15.20 1.35 -23.89
C CYS A 512 16.57 1.78 -23.32
N GLN A 513 16.76 1.68 -22.00
CA GLN A 513 18.03 1.97 -21.35
C GLN A 513 19.08 0.89 -21.67
N GLU A 514 18.73 -0.39 -21.62
CA GLU A 514 19.60 -1.50 -22.03
C GLU A 514 20.04 -1.35 -23.51
N TYR A 515 19.09 -1.07 -24.41
CA TYR A 515 19.39 -0.82 -25.82
C TYR A 515 20.36 0.35 -26.01
N LYS A 516 20.20 1.44 -25.25
CA LYS A 516 21.11 2.58 -25.27
C LYS A 516 22.52 2.20 -24.80
N CYS A 517 22.64 1.51 -23.66
CA CYS A 517 23.92 1.05 -23.14
C CYS A 517 24.63 0.09 -24.12
N ASN A 518 23.90 -0.87 -24.70
CA ASN A 518 24.44 -1.81 -25.69
C ASN A 518 24.93 -1.09 -26.95
N ARG A 519 24.21 -0.05 -27.41
CA ARG A 519 24.63 0.79 -28.54
C ARG A 519 25.91 1.58 -28.23
N GLU A 520 26.03 2.12 -27.02
CA GLU A 520 27.22 2.84 -26.56
C GLU A 520 28.43 1.90 -26.42
N GLN A 521 28.24 0.69 -25.88
CA GLN A 521 29.28 -0.35 -25.84
C GLN A 521 29.75 -0.77 -27.23
N LEU A 522 28.83 -1.01 -28.17
CA LEU A 522 29.17 -1.32 -29.57
C LEU A 522 29.93 -0.18 -30.25
N GLN A 523 29.61 1.08 -29.91
CA GLN A 523 30.35 2.23 -30.41
C GLN A 523 31.79 2.27 -29.88
N CYS A 524 32.00 2.03 -28.58
CA CYS A 524 33.34 1.92 -27.99
C CYS A 524 34.16 0.78 -28.63
N LEU A 525 33.60 -0.43 -28.70
CA LEU A 525 34.25 -1.58 -29.34
C LEU A 525 34.60 -1.33 -30.81
N SER A 526 33.77 -0.57 -31.53
CA SER A 526 34.07 -0.16 -32.91
C SER A 526 35.24 0.81 -33.00
N VAL A 527 35.41 1.71 -32.04
CA VAL A 527 36.56 2.63 -31.95
C VAL A 527 37.83 1.85 -31.58
N GLU A 528 37.78 1.01 -30.55
CA GLU A 528 38.88 0.14 -30.13
C GLU A 528 39.36 -0.77 -31.28
N CYS A 529 38.43 -1.37 -32.03
CA CYS A 529 38.75 -2.16 -33.23
C CYS A 529 39.38 -1.32 -34.35
N ALA A 530 39.04 -0.04 -34.46
CA ALA A 530 39.66 0.86 -35.43
C ALA A 530 41.08 1.26 -34.98
N ASP A 531 41.26 1.53 -33.68
CA ASP A 531 42.56 1.89 -33.08
C ASP A 531 43.53 0.72 -33.20
N ALA A 532 43.14 -0.49 -32.76
CA ALA A 532 43.92 -1.72 -32.92
C ALA A 532 44.31 -2.02 -34.39
N LYS A 533 43.44 -1.69 -35.37
CA LYS A 533 43.78 -1.78 -36.81
C LYS A 533 44.82 -0.75 -37.25
N ARG A 534 44.77 0.48 -36.74
CA ARG A 534 45.80 1.50 -37.01
C ARG A 534 47.14 1.09 -36.39
N ASP A 535 47.14 0.59 -35.16
CA ASP A 535 48.34 0.12 -34.46
C ASP A 535 48.97 -1.08 -35.19
N LEU A 536 48.17 -2.08 -35.57
CA LEU A 536 48.63 -3.20 -36.38
C LEU A 536 49.26 -2.73 -37.70
N THR A 537 48.65 -1.74 -38.36
CA THR A 537 49.21 -1.14 -39.59
C THR A 537 50.52 -0.39 -39.31
N CYS A 538 50.67 0.22 -38.14
CA CYS A 538 51.91 0.86 -37.72
C CYS A 538 53.02 -0.18 -37.51
N CYS A 539 52.76 -1.21 -36.69
CA CYS A 539 53.71 -2.29 -36.42
C CYS A 539 54.08 -3.07 -37.70
N GLN A 540 53.17 -3.22 -38.66
CA GLN A 540 53.47 -3.80 -39.98
C GLN A 540 54.50 -2.96 -40.75
N ARG A 541 54.37 -1.62 -40.77
CA ARG A 541 55.35 -0.72 -41.42
C ARG A 541 56.71 -0.74 -40.71
N GLU A 542 56.72 -0.80 -39.38
CA GLU A 542 57.96 -0.93 -38.60
C GLU A 542 58.65 -2.27 -38.87
N LEU A 543 57.88 -3.36 -38.92
CA LEU A 543 58.39 -4.69 -39.27
C LEU A 543 58.90 -4.76 -40.71
N GLU A 544 58.26 -4.09 -41.68
CA GLU A 544 58.81 -3.91 -43.03
C GLU A 544 60.11 -3.11 -43.02
N LYS A 545 60.19 -2.02 -42.25
CA LYS A 545 61.39 -1.19 -42.12
C LYS A 545 62.55 -2.01 -41.55
N SER A 546 62.34 -2.74 -40.45
CA SER A 546 63.38 -3.61 -39.88
C SER A 546 63.70 -4.82 -40.76
N ARG A 547 62.77 -5.31 -41.59
CA ARG A 547 63.10 -6.30 -42.63
C ARG A 547 64.06 -5.73 -43.67
N ARG A 548 63.79 -4.52 -44.20
CA ARG A 548 64.67 -3.84 -45.15
C ARG A 548 66.05 -3.57 -44.53
N GLU A 549 66.10 -3.06 -43.30
CA GLU A 549 67.36 -2.90 -42.55
C GLU A 549 68.13 -4.22 -42.39
N ALA A 550 67.42 -5.33 -42.15
CA ALA A 550 68.03 -6.67 -42.06
C ALA A 550 68.42 -7.27 -43.43
N ASP A 551 67.77 -6.87 -44.53
CA ASP A 551 68.20 -7.19 -45.90
C ASP A 551 69.45 -6.38 -46.28
N ASP A 552 69.49 -5.09 -45.98
CA ASP A 552 70.64 -4.19 -46.18
C ASP A 552 71.88 -4.68 -45.41
N ILE A 553 71.70 -5.07 -44.14
CA ILE A 553 72.78 -5.67 -43.32
C ILE A 553 73.24 -7.00 -43.92
N ARG A 554 72.33 -7.84 -44.45
CA ARG A 554 72.71 -9.10 -45.12
C ARG A 554 73.48 -8.85 -46.41
N MET A 555 73.08 -7.88 -47.22
CA MET A 555 73.83 -7.47 -48.42
C MET A 555 75.23 -6.95 -48.06
N ALA A 556 75.32 -6.05 -47.08
CA ALA A 556 76.60 -5.54 -46.61
C ALA A 556 77.51 -6.65 -46.03
N LEU A 557 76.93 -7.63 -45.33
CA LEU A 557 77.65 -8.80 -44.84
C LEU A 557 78.16 -9.68 -45.98
N GLN A 558 77.34 -9.94 -47.00
CA GLN A 558 77.73 -10.68 -48.21
C GLN A 558 78.85 -9.96 -49.00
N GLU A 559 78.84 -8.62 -49.04
CA GLU A 559 79.95 -7.83 -49.59
C GLU A 559 81.24 -7.97 -48.76
N LYS A 560 81.12 -8.01 -47.42
CA LYS A 560 82.28 -8.26 -46.54
C LYS A 560 82.81 -9.68 -46.70
N GLU A 561 81.95 -10.69 -46.78
CA GLU A 561 82.34 -12.07 -47.08
C GLU A 561 83.06 -12.16 -48.43
N SER A 562 82.50 -11.57 -49.49
CA SER A 562 83.13 -11.50 -50.82
C SER A 562 84.49 -10.80 -50.78
N THR A 563 84.62 -9.75 -49.97
CA THR A 563 85.89 -9.06 -49.71
C THR A 563 86.88 -9.94 -48.94
N ILE A 564 86.42 -10.70 -47.94
CA ILE A 564 87.24 -11.65 -47.18
C ILE A 564 87.72 -12.80 -48.07
N TYR A 565 86.88 -13.33 -48.97
CA TYR A 565 87.28 -14.33 -49.97
C TYR A 565 88.42 -13.79 -50.85
N ARG A 566 88.24 -12.61 -51.45
CA ARG A 566 89.29 -11.95 -52.26
C ARG A 566 90.57 -11.68 -51.47
N LEU A 567 90.47 -11.16 -50.23
CA LEU A 567 91.64 -10.96 -49.37
C LEU A 567 92.31 -12.28 -48.96
N THR A 568 91.55 -13.38 -48.88
CA THR A 568 92.07 -14.72 -48.61
C THR A 568 92.80 -15.28 -49.83
N GLU A 569 92.29 -15.05 -51.05
CA GLU A 569 92.99 -15.36 -52.30
C GLU A 569 94.28 -14.52 -52.46
N GLU A 570 94.22 -13.21 -52.18
CA GLU A 570 95.38 -12.31 -52.16
C GLU A 570 96.43 -12.80 -51.13
N LYS A 571 96.00 -13.13 -49.90
CA LYS A 571 96.85 -13.73 -48.86
C LYS A 571 97.46 -15.06 -49.32
N ASN A 572 96.68 -15.94 -49.94
CA ASN A 572 97.16 -17.24 -50.39
C ASN A 572 98.19 -17.08 -51.52
N CYS A 573 97.93 -16.19 -52.49
CA CYS A 573 98.86 -15.83 -53.55
C CYS A 573 100.17 -15.25 -52.98
N LEU A 574 100.08 -14.32 -52.02
CA LEU A 574 101.25 -13.80 -51.30
C LEU A 574 101.97 -14.88 -50.50
N SER A 575 101.26 -15.81 -49.86
CA SER A 575 101.84 -16.95 -49.14
C SER A 575 102.58 -17.87 -50.09
N SER A 576 101.99 -18.26 -51.22
CA SER A 576 102.66 -19.06 -52.26
C SER A 576 103.89 -18.34 -52.83
N LYS A 577 103.83 -17.01 -52.97
CA LYS A 577 104.98 -16.18 -53.37
C LYS A 577 106.07 -16.15 -52.31
N VAL A 578 105.72 -16.08 -51.03
CA VAL A 578 106.67 -16.22 -49.91
C VAL A 578 107.29 -17.62 -49.92
N THR A 579 106.50 -18.69 -50.01
CA THR A 579 107.02 -20.07 -50.09
C THR A 579 107.95 -20.25 -51.31
N SER A 580 107.60 -19.69 -52.47
CA SER A 580 108.46 -19.71 -53.65
C SER A 580 109.79 -18.98 -53.44
N LEU A 581 109.74 -17.78 -52.85
CA LEU A 581 110.95 -17.03 -52.49
C LEU A 581 111.79 -17.76 -51.42
N GLN A 582 111.14 -18.45 -50.49
CA GLN A 582 111.76 -19.19 -49.41
C GLN A 582 112.47 -20.45 -49.92
N CYS A 583 111.83 -21.23 -50.81
CA CYS A 583 112.52 -22.31 -51.54
C CYS A 583 113.65 -21.78 -52.45
N ARG A 584 113.50 -20.59 -53.03
CA ARG A 584 114.59 -19.96 -53.80
C ARG A 584 115.77 -19.58 -52.90
N LEU A 585 115.49 -19.08 -51.70
CA LEU A 585 116.51 -18.72 -50.71
C LEU A 585 117.18 -19.96 -50.12
N GLU A 586 116.46 -21.07 -49.93
CA GLU A 586 117.02 -22.38 -49.57
C GLU A 586 117.89 -22.99 -50.69
N THR A 587 117.51 -22.82 -51.96
CA THR A 587 118.35 -23.25 -53.10
C THR A 587 119.59 -22.35 -53.27
N GLU A 588 119.48 -21.04 -53.08
CA GLU A 588 120.64 -20.12 -53.02
C GLU A 588 121.55 -20.47 -51.81
N THR A 589 120.98 -20.82 -50.64
CA THR A 589 121.74 -21.21 -49.44
C THR A 589 122.46 -22.55 -49.62
N THR A 590 121.83 -23.54 -50.24
CA THR A 590 122.48 -24.83 -50.55
C THR A 590 123.55 -24.67 -51.64
N GLN A 591 123.33 -23.83 -52.66
CA GLN A 591 124.38 -23.48 -53.63
C GLN A 591 125.57 -22.77 -52.97
N LEU A 592 125.34 -21.81 -52.08
CA LEU A 592 126.41 -21.14 -51.33
C LEU A 592 127.16 -22.11 -50.40
N THR A 593 126.45 -23.05 -49.77
CA THR A 593 127.06 -24.09 -48.94
C THR A 593 127.93 -25.03 -49.78
N GLN A 594 127.45 -25.43 -50.97
CA GLN A 594 128.21 -26.21 -51.94
C GLN A 594 129.46 -25.45 -52.45
N GLN A 595 129.33 -24.16 -52.74
CA GLN A 595 130.48 -23.32 -53.10
C GLN A 595 131.50 -23.21 -51.96
N ILE A 596 131.05 -23.13 -50.70
CA ILE A 596 131.94 -23.14 -49.52
C ILE A 596 132.65 -24.49 -49.39
N SER A 597 131.98 -25.62 -49.62
CA SER A 597 132.64 -26.93 -49.64
C SER A 597 133.64 -27.05 -50.81
N ASP A 598 133.32 -26.54 -51.99
CA ASP A 598 134.21 -26.58 -53.16
C ASP A 598 135.42 -25.65 -53.00
N VAL A 599 135.28 -24.56 -52.23
CA VAL A 599 136.38 -23.67 -51.84
C VAL A 599 137.22 -24.30 -50.72
N ARG A 600 136.62 -24.98 -49.74
CA ARG A 600 137.35 -25.76 -48.73
C ARG A 600 138.17 -26.89 -49.37
N PHE A 601 137.57 -27.65 -50.28
CA PHE A 601 138.26 -28.72 -51.03
C PHE A 601 139.42 -28.17 -51.88
N ARG A 602 139.24 -27.00 -52.50
CA ARG A 602 140.35 -26.32 -53.21
C ARG A 602 141.45 -25.84 -52.27
N LEU A 603 141.11 -25.31 -51.10
CA LEU A 603 142.08 -24.91 -50.07
C LEU A 603 142.84 -26.11 -49.47
N GLU A 604 142.17 -27.22 -49.17
CA GLU A 604 142.83 -28.46 -48.75
C GLU A 604 143.78 -28.98 -49.84
N LYS A 605 143.35 -28.92 -51.11
CA LYS A 605 144.20 -29.30 -52.24
C LYS A 605 145.41 -28.38 -52.44
N GLU A 606 145.26 -27.07 -52.26
CA GLU A 606 146.40 -26.14 -52.26
C GLU A 606 147.33 -26.34 -51.05
N VAL A 607 146.82 -26.67 -49.87
CA VAL A 607 147.65 -27.00 -48.69
C VAL A 607 148.46 -28.28 -48.93
N GLU A 608 147.87 -29.30 -49.55
CA GLU A 608 148.57 -30.53 -49.94
C GLU A 608 149.61 -30.25 -51.05
N GLN A 609 149.29 -29.36 -51.98
CA GLN A 609 150.19 -28.95 -53.06
C GLN A 609 151.37 -28.09 -52.54
N MET A 610 151.14 -27.26 -51.52
CA MET A 610 152.16 -26.50 -50.80
C MET A 610 153.07 -27.41 -49.96
N ARG A 611 152.54 -28.49 -49.36
CA ARG A 611 153.34 -29.54 -48.71
C ARG A 611 154.22 -30.32 -49.70
N GLY A 612 153.69 -30.66 -50.88
CA GLY A 612 154.49 -31.27 -51.95
C GLY A 612 155.62 -30.34 -52.42
N SER A 613 155.28 -29.07 -52.67
CA SER A 613 156.26 -28.04 -53.05
C SER A 613 157.33 -27.82 -51.98
N GLN A 614 156.99 -27.98 -50.69
CA GLN A 614 157.93 -27.89 -49.59
C GLN A 614 158.91 -29.09 -49.55
N MET A 615 158.45 -30.33 -49.80
CA MET A 615 159.37 -31.46 -49.93
C MET A 615 160.29 -31.35 -51.15
N GLU A 616 159.77 -30.89 -52.30
CA GLU A 616 160.59 -30.61 -53.48
C GLU A 616 161.64 -29.51 -53.21
N ALA A 617 161.31 -28.50 -52.39
CA ALA A 617 162.24 -27.48 -51.93
C ALA A 617 163.32 -28.03 -50.96
N GLU A 618 162.99 -29.02 -50.12
CA GLU A 618 163.92 -29.66 -49.18
C GLU A 618 164.86 -30.67 -49.89
N GLU A 619 164.39 -31.39 -50.91
CA GLU A 619 165.23 -32.23 -51.77
C GLU A 619 166.15 -31.38 -52.68
N THR A 620 165.65 -30.27 -53.24
CA THR A 620 166.48 -29.35 -54.03
C THR A 620 167.50 -28.60 -53.19
N ASN A 621 167.20 -28.22 -51.94
CA ASN A 621 168.21 -27.69 -51.01
C ASN A 621 169.26 -28.73 -50.62
N SER A 622 168.88 -30.00 -50.42
CA SER A 622 169.85 -31.08 -50.17
C SER A 622 170.76 -31.34 -51.38
N SER A 623 170.21 -31.26 -52.59
CA SER A 623 170.95 -31.30 -53.87
C SER A 623 171.91 -30.11 -54.04
N LEU A 624 171.48 -28.90 -53.65
CA LEU A 624 172.31 -27.69 -53.69
C LEU A 624 173.41 -27.71 -52.62
N ALA A 625 173.14 -28.21 -51.41
CA ALA A 625 174.15 -28.40 -50.36
C ALA A 625 175.23 -29.41 -50.78
N GLN A 626 174.85 -30.52 -51.45
CA GLN A 626 175.83 -31.43 -52.04
C GLN A 626 176.67 -30.76 -53.14
N LYS A 627 176.05 -29.98 -54.04
CA LYS A 627 176.75 -29.23 -55.11
C LYS A 627 177.69 -28.15 -54.57
N VAL A 628 177.31 -27.40 -53.53
CA VAL A 628 178.19 -26.44 -52.85
C VAL A 628 179.36 -27.16 -52.18
N SER A 629 179.14 -28.29 -51.50
CA SER A 629 180.23 -29.08 -50.90
C SER A 629 181.18 -29.71 -51.95
N ALA A 630 180.72 -29.92 -53.19
CA ALA A 630 181.53 -30.40 -54.30
C ALA A 630 182.32 -29.24 -54.95
N GLY A 631 181.70 -28.08 -55.14
CA GLY A 631 182.36 -26.86 -55.62
C GLY A 631 183.47 -26.39 -54.66
N GLN A 632 183.23 -26.44 -53.35
CA GLN A 632 184.25 -26.13 -52.34
C GLN A 632 185.47 -27.06 -52.47
N ARG A 633 185.26 -28.36 -52.72
CA ARG A 633 186.33 -29.35 -52.92
C ARG A 633 187.08 -29.18 -54.24
N GLN A 634 186.43 -28.74 -55.30
CA GLN A 634 187.08 -28.38 -56.57
C GLN A 634 187.92 -27.10 -56.44
N LEU A 635 187.46 -26.10 -55.68
CA LEU A 635 188.23 -24.89 -55.37
C LEU A 635 189.52 -25.22 -54.59
N THR A 636 189.45 -26.04 -53.54
CA THR A 636 190.68 -26.43 -52.78
C THR A 636 191.64 -27.31 -53.60
N GLN A 637 191.15 -28.06 -54.60
CA GLN A 637 192.00 -28.76 -55.57
C GLN A 637 192.65 -27.79 -56.58
N LEU A 638 191.92 -26.77 -57.05
CA LEU A 638 192.48 -25.71 -57.89
C LEU A 638 193.51 -24.87 -57.14
N GLU A 639 193.28 -24.51 -55.88
CA GLU A 639 194.26 -23.82 -55.03
C GLU A 639 195.55 -24.64 -54.89
N LYS A 640 195.46 -25.96 -54.64
CA LYS A 640 196.65 -26.84 -54.64
C LYS A 640 197.34 -26.91 -56.00
N CYS A 641 196.59 -26.97 -57.10
CA CYS A 641 197.16 -27.06 -58.44
C CYS A 641 197.85 -25.76 -58.87
N TYR A 642 197.31 -24.59 -58.49
CA TYR A 642 197.95 -23.30 -58.72
C TYR A 642 199.14 -23.07 -57.78
N PHE A 643 199.09 -23.53 -56.52
CA PHE A 643 200.23 -23.45 -55.60
C PHE A 643 201.43 -24.29 -56.11
N GLN A 644 201.18 -25.50 -56.62
CA GLN A 644 202.21 -26.32 -57.28
C GLN A 644 202.73 -25.72 -58.59
N LYS A 645 201.92 -24.90 -59.28
CA LYS A 645 202.33 -24.22 -60.52
C LYS A 645 203.15 -22.95 -60.25
N VAL A 646 202.83 -22.22 -59.18
CA VAL A 646 203.66 -21.11 -58.65
C VAL A 646 205.00 -21.64 -58.15
N ASP A 647 205.01 -22.77 -57.44
CA ASP A 647 206.22 -23.49 -57.03
C ASP A 647 207.10 -23.85 -58.24
N ALA A 648 206.55 -24.58 -59.23
CA ALA A 648 207.29 -24.97 -60.43
C ALA A 648 207.86 -23.77 -61.22
N LEU A 649 207.05 -22.72 -61.43
CA LEU A 649 207.49 -21.49 -62.09
C LEU A 649 208.49 -20.68 -61.25
N SER A 650 208.46 -20.77 -59.92
CA SER A 650 209.48 -20.14 -59.05
C SER A 650 210.82 -20.84 -59.16
N ARG A 651 210.84 -22.18 -59.26
CA ARG A 651 212.09 -22.94 -59.52
C ARG A 651 212.63 -22.67 -60.93
N GLU A 652 211.75 -22.52 -61.91
CA GLU A 652 212.13 -22.18 -63.28
C GLU A 652 212.68 -20.74 -63.38
N ASN A 653 212.08 -19.77 -62.68
CA ASN A 653 212.63 -18.41 -62.55
C ASN A 653 213.96 -18.38 -61.80
N GLN A 654 214.16 -19.18 -60.74
CA GLN A 654 215.46 -19.31 -60.08
C GLN A 654 216.52 -19.92 -61.02
N CYS A 655 216.15 -20.85 -61.89
CA CYS A 655 217.04 -21.39 -62.92
C CYS A 655 217.38 -20.37 -64.02
N LEU A 656 216.43 -19.47 -64.35
CA LEU A 656 216.67 -18.34 -65.26
C LEU A 656 217.51 -17.23 -64.62
N GLN A 657 217.33 -16.95 -63.33
CA GLN A 657 218.20 -16.05 -62.56
C GLN A 657 219.65 -16.57 -62.51
N ALA A 658 219.87 -17.89 -62.39
CA ALA A 658 221.19 -18.50 -62.52
C ALA A 658 221.78 -18.34 -63.95
N LYS A 659 220.99 -18.58 -65.01
CA LYS A 659 221.45 -18.42 -66.40
C LYS A 659 221.70 -16.97 -66.82
N ILE A 660 221.05 -16.00 -66.18
CA ILE A 660 221.30 -14.57 -66.39
C ILE A 660 222.56 -14.12 -65.64
N ALA A 661 222.83 -14.68 -64.46
CA ALA A 661 224.10 -14.49 -63.75
C ALA A 661 225.31 -15.01 -64.58
N ASP A 662 225.20 -16.20 -65.16
CA ASP A 662 226.19 -16.74 -66.12
C ASP A 662 226.34 -15.90 -67.41
N LYS A 663 225.36 -15.04 -67.72
CA LYS A 663 225.39 -14.22 -68.94
C LYS A 663 225.96 -12.83 -68.77
N GLU A 664 225.90 -12.22 -67.59
CA GLU A 664 226.69 -11.01 -67.33
C GLU A 664 228.17 -11.31 -67.14
N ASP A 665 228.59 -12.52 -66.71
CA ASP A 665 229.99 -12.98 -66.85
C ASP A 665 230.45 -12.90 -68.31
N GLN A 666 229.76 -13.62 -69.19
CA GLN A 666 230.15 -13.71 -70.60
C GLN A 666 230.07 -12.34 -71.30
N LEU A 667 229.13 -11.47 -70.91
CA LEU A 667 229.09 -10.09 -71.41
C LEU A 667 230.17 -9.20 -70.79
N GLN A 668 230.56 -9.40 -69.53
CA GLN A 668 231.69 -8.71 -68.91
C GLN A 668 233.04 -9.09 -69.54
N ALA A 669 233.17 -10.30 -70.08
CA ALA A 669 234.25 -10.67 -71.00
C ALA A 669 234.08 -10.10 -72.43
N THR A 670 232.83 -9.97 -72.91
CA THR A 670 232.53 -9.50 -74.28
C THR A 670 232.73 -7.99 -74.46
N LYS A 671 232.43 -7.15 -73.47
CA LYS A 671 232.38 -5.67 -73.60
C LYS A 671 233.65 -5.09 -74.25
N ASP A 672 234.83 -5.30 -73.67
CA ASP A 672 236.09 -4.85 -74.28
C ASP A 672 236.65 -5.79 -75.35
N CYS A 673 236.08 -6.99 -75.50
CA CYS A 673 236.23 -7.78 -76.72
C CYS A 673 235.47 -7.21 -77.93
N ILE A 674 234.76 -6.07 -77.79
CA ILE A 674 234.24 -5.24 -78.89
C ILE A 674 235.03 -3.93 -79.01
N THR A 675 235.37 -3.24 -77.91
CA THR A 675 236.15 -1.98 -77.96
C THR A 675 237.50 -2.16 -78.67
N LEU A 676 238.16 -3.31 -78.44
CA LEU A 676 239.39 -3.74 -79.10
C LEU A 676 239.17 -4.29 -80.53
N ARG A 677 238.06 -3.97 -81.19
CA ARG A 677 237.72 -4.32 -82.59
C ARG A 677 237.31 -3.07 -83.36
N ASP A 678 236.26 -2.39 -82.91
CA ASP A 678 235.68 -1.25 -83.62
C ASP A 678 236.56 0.01 -83.57
N SER A 679 237.54 0.05 -82.66
CA SER A 679 238.64 1.03 -82.69
C SER A 679 239.48 0.98 -83.98
N GLU A 680 239.67 -0.20 -84.57
CA GLU A 680 240.31 -0.34 -85.89
C GLU A 680 239.33 -0.01 -87.03
N ILE A 681 238.04 -0.33 -86.89
CA ILE A 681 237.01 0.03 -87.89
C ILE A 681 236.83 1.56 -87.97
N MET A 682 236.99 2.25 -86.83
CA MET A 682 237.02 3.71 -86.73
C MET A 682 238.26 4.35 -87.38
N ARG A 683 239.34 3.58 -87.62
CA ARG A 683 240.47 3.99 -88.47
C ARG A 683 240.21 3.61 -89.93
N LEU A 684 239.82 2.37 -90.18
CA LEU A 684 239.63 1.78 -91.51
C LEU A 684 238.20 2.02 -92.03
N LYS A 685 237.84 3.29 -92.26
CA LYS A 685 236.49 3.79 -92.66
C LYS A 685 235.37 3.36 -91.69
N LEU A 686 234.92 4.18 -90.75
CA LEU A 686 234.89 5.67 -90.73
C LEU A 686 234.18 6.26 -91.97
N ARG A 687 232.98 5.74 -92.32
CA ARG A 687 232.13 6.33 -93.38
C ARG A 687 230.64 5.95 -93.25
N LEU A 688 230.08 6.02 -92.03
CA LEU A 688 228.68 5.70 -91.71
C LEU A 688 228.09 6.76 -90.76
N CYS A 689 226.78 6.67 -90.46
CA CYS A 689 226.03 7.68 -89.70
C CYS A 689 225.16 7.06 -88.59
N SER A 690 224.70 7.90 -87.66
CA SER A 690 223.87 7.61 -86.47
C SER A 690 222.98 8.86 -86.19
N ALA A 691 222.19 9.04 -85.12
CA ALA A 691 222.05 8.40 -83.80
C ALA A 691 220.64 8.70 -83.23
N ASP A 692 220.02 7.93 -82.33
CA ASP A 692 220.18 6.49 -82.00
C ASP A 692 218.88 5.96 -81.35
N ARG A 693 218.91 5.14 -80.28
CA ARG A 693 217.77 4.38 -79.71
C ARG A 693 217.64 4.51 -78.19
N CYS A 694 216.40 4.64 -77.68
CA CYS A 694 216.08 4.69 -76.23
C CYS A 694 214.78 3.93 -75.90
N THR A 695 214.67 3.30 -74.72
CA THR A 695 213.45 2.67 -74.14
C THR A 695 213.64 2.45 -72.63
N ARG A 696 212.58 2.57 -71.79
CA ARG A 696 212.66 2.38 -70.32
C ARG A 696 211.30 2.20 -69.63
N ASP A 697 211.30 1.53 -68.46
CA ASP A 697 210.36 1.66 -67.30
C ASP A 697 208.85 1.33 -67.49
N LEU A 698 208.02 0.98 -66.48
CA LEU A 698 208.18 0.44 -65.10
C LEU A 698 206.83 -0.17 -64.62
N GLY A 699 206.79 -0.93 -63.50
CA GLY A 699 205.53 -1.34 -62.83
C GLY A 699 205.66 -2.34 -61.66
N MET A 700 204.68 -2.37 -60.74
CA MET A 700 204.55 -3.36 -59.62
C MET A 700 203.18 -3.26 -58.90
N GLY A 701 202.79 -4.25 -58.07
CA GLY A 701 201.58 -4.21 -57.21
C GLY A 701 201.22 -5.55 -56.50
N PRO A 702 201.15 -5.62 -55.14
CA PRO A 702 200.97 -6.90 -54.41
C PRO A 702 199.88 -6.93 -53.28
N GLU A 703 199.81 -8.07 -52.57
CA GLU A 703 199.23 -8.37 -51.23
C GLU A 703 197.72 -8.32 -50.86
N CYS A 704 197.03 -9.44 -51.16
CA CYS A 704 196.65 -10.52 -50.21
C CYS A 704 195.76 -10.32 -48.93
N CYS A 705 194.70 -11.17 -48.85
CA CYS A 705 194.26 -11.97 -47.68
C CYS A 705 193.46 -11.32 -46.50
N LEU A 706 193.31 -12.12 -45.40
CA LEU A 706 192.59 -11.94 -44.10
C LEU A 706 191.14 -12.52 -43.98
N PRO A 707 190.88 -13.48 -43.04
CA PRO A 707 189.55 -14.07 -42.73
C PRO A 707 189.03 -13.82 -41.29
N MET A 708 187.83 -14.33 -40.92
CA MET A 708 187.21 -14.16 -39.58
C MET A 708 186.27 -15.31 -39.11
N LEU A 709 185.75 -15.24 -37.87
CA LEU A 709 184.86 -16.22 -37.17
C LEU A 709 183.77 -15.51 -36.32
N GLY A 710 182.62 -16.15 -36.05
CA GLY A 710 181.62 -15.69 -35.06
C GLY A 710 180.24 -16.38 -35.13
N THR A 711 179.57 -16.62 -33.99
CA THR A 711 178.46 -17.63 -33.85
C THR A 711 177.32 -17.25 -32.87
N ASN A 712 176.12 -17.83 -33.10
CA ASN A 712 175.04 -18.23 -32.13
C ASN A 712 174.40 -17.21 -31.15
N THR A 713 173.05 -17.20 -31.02
CA THR A 713 172.25 -17.72 -29.86
C THR A 713 170.76 -17.27 -29.83
N MET A 714 169.87 -18.10 -29.23
CA MET A 714 168.52 -17.83 -28.64
C MET A 714 167.41 -17.21 -29.55
N SER A 715 166.19 -17.71 -29.76
CA SER A 715 165.13 -18.43 -29.00
C SER A 715 164.03 -17.54 -28.34
N CYS A 716 162.79 -17.68 -28.86
CA CYS A 716 161.48 -17.65 -28.18
C CYS A 716 161.02 -16.44 -27.30
N VAL A 717 159.99 -15.70 -27.79
CA VAL A 717 158.77 -15.23 -27.03
C VAL A 717 158.99 -14.10 -25.95
N PRO A 718 157.99 -13.29 -25.48
CA PRO A 718 156.56 -13.07 -25.82
C PRO A 718 156.17 -11.61 -26.24
N GLY A 719 154.87 -11.37 -26.53
CA GLY A 719 154.20 -10.04 -26.44
C GLY A 719 153.29 -9.73 -27.63
N VAL A 720 151.98 -9.42 -27.56
CA VAL A 720 151.05 -8.90 -26.52
C VAL A 720 151.21 -7.41 -26.17
N THR A 721 150.59 -6.54 -26.99
CA THR A 721 150.00 -5.23 -26.60
C THR A 721 148.88 -4.89 -27.61
N LYS A 722 147.81 -4.15 -27.30
CA LYS A 722 147.35 -3.57 -26.01
C LYS A 722 145.81 -3.47 -25.97
N ASN A 723 145.24 -3.83 -24.83
CA ASN A 723 143.83 -3.61 -24.48
C ASN A 723 143.49 -2.11 -24.27
N ARG A 724 142.23 -1.73 -24.54
CA ARG A 724 141.55 -0.59 -23.88
C ARG A 724 140.05 -0.90 -23.79
N ARG A 725 139.59 -1.59 -22.75
CA ARG A 725 138.98 -1.01 -21.51
C ARG A 725 138.07 0.22 -21.75
N ARG A 726 136.75 -0.01 -21.78
CA ARG A 726 135.68 0.42 -20.82
C ARG A 726 134.35 -0.15 -21.36
N SER A 727 133.46 -0.85 -20.65
CA SER A 727 132.90 -0.77 -19.28
C SER A 727 131.86 0.34 -19.07
N THR A 728 130.79 0.03 -18.32
CA THR A 728 129.57 0.83 -17.98
C THR A 728 128.56 0.96 -19.14
N SER A 729 127.24 0.85 -18.95
CA SER A 729 126.39 0.57 -17.76
C SER A 729 125.13 -0.18 -18.21
N CYS A 730 124.63 -1.23 -17.55
CA CYS A 730 123.85 -1.22 -16.28
C CYS A 730 122.64 -0.25 -16.32
N GLY A 731 121.41 -0.78 -16.26
CA GLY A 731 120.20 0.05 -16.09
C GLY A 731 118.88 -0.56 -16.58
N GLY A 732 118.33 -1.54 -15.87
CA GLY A 732 116.86 -1.59 -15.69
C GLY A 732 116.46 -0.72 -14.48
N PRO A 733 115.34 -0.98 -13.79
CA PRO A 733 114.26 -1.93 -14.12
C PRO A 733 112.85 -1.35 -13.78
N ARG A 734 111.86 -2.26 -13.65
CA ARG A 734 110.57 -2.10 -12.91
C ARG A 734 109.44 -1.27 -13.57
N SER A 735 108.16 -1.51 -13.30
CA SER A 735 107.41 -2.74 -12.90
C SER A 735 105.92 -2.39 -12.72
N CYS A 736 105.04 -3.40 -12.80
CA CYS A 736 103.70 -3.46 -12.17
C CYS A 736 102.54 -2.62 -12.75
N CYS A 737 101.61 -3.36 -13.38
CA CYS A 737 100.24 -3.63 -12.88
C CYS A 737 99.26 -2.50 -12.50
N ARG A 738 97.98 -2.77 -12.83
CA ARG A 738 96.71 -2.20 -12.29
C ARG A 738 96.40 -0.75 -12.71
N ASP A 739 95.14 -0.30 -12.84
CA ASP A 739 93.79 -0.91 -12.79
C ASP A 739 92.97 -0.36 -13.99
N TRP A 740 92.03 -1.08 -14.61
CA TRP A 740 90.62 -1.23 -14.22
C TRP A 740 89.79 0.09 -14.13
N ASN A 741 88.60 0.04 -14.75
CA ASN A 741 87.35 0.76 -14.44
C ASN A 741 86.99 2.14 -15.06
N LEU A 742 85.79 2.13 -15.71
CA LEU A 742 84.62 3.03 -15.46
C LEU A 742 84.71 4.53 -15.86
N THR A 743 83.69 5.21 -16.43
CA THR A 743 82.36 4.82 -16.97
C THR A 743 81.78 5.91 -17.90
N LYS A 744 80.71 5.56 -18.65
CA LYS A 744 79.55 6.40 -19.04
C LYS A 744 79.80 7.80 -19.60
N GLN A 745 79.64 7.92 -20.92
CA GLN A 745 78.95 9.08 -21.49
C GLN A 745 77.51 9.16 -20.94
N ARG A 746 77.06 10.38 -20.60
CA ARG A 746 75.65 10.67 -20.29
C ARG A 746 74.91 10.98 -21.58
N LEU A 747 73.74 10.37 -21.77
CA LEU A 747 72.73 10.79 -22.73
C LEU A 747 71.35 10.62 -22.08
N MET A 748 70.53 11.66 -22.23
CA MET A 748 69.10 11.72 -21.88
C MET A 748 68.80 11.61 -20.36
N GLY A 749 67.75 12.23 -19.83
CA GLY A 749 66.68 13.00 -20.47
C GLY A 749 65.41 12.76 -19.65
N ASN A 750 64.75 13.85 -19.26
CA ASN A 750 63.66 13.95 -18.29
C ASN A 750 62.76 12.72 -18.10
N LYS A 751 62.55 12.35 -16.83
CA LYS A 751 61.34 11.68 -16.37
C LYS A 751 60.38 12.75 -15.83
N ASP A 752 59.18 12.82 -16.37
CA ASP A 752 58.02 13.36 -15.64
C ASP A 752 57.24 12.19 -15.02
N CYS A 753 56.79 12.38 -13.78
CA CYS A 753 55.90 11.45 -13.08
C CYS A 753 54.49 12.05 -13.10
N THR A 754 53.50 11.30 -13.59
CA THR A 754 52.09 11.51 -13.24
C THR A 754 51.33 10.18 -13.27
N GLU A 755 51.15 9.58 -12.10
CA GLU A 755 49.99 8.71 -11.82
C GLU A 755 49.77 8.69 -10.29
N CYS A 756 48.50 8.84 -9.90
CA CYS A 756 47.92 8.74 -8.54
C CYS A 756 48.57 9.54 -7.40
#